data_AF-A0A7J9QQM5-F1
#
_entry.id   AF-A0A7J9QQM5-F1
#
_cell.length_a   1.000
_cell.length_b   1.000
_cell.length_c   1.000
_cell.angle_alpha   90.00
_cell.angle_beta   90.00
_cell.angle_gamma   90.00
#
_symmetry.space_group_name_H-M   'P 1'
#
loop_
_entity.id
_entity.type
_entity.pdbx_description
1 polymer ?
#
loop_
_entity_poly.entity_id
_entity_poly.type
_entity_poly.pdbx_seq_one_letter_code
_entity_poly.pdbx_strand_id
1 'polypeptide(L)'
;MRNSNIFYICAFAMLLSVMIPFTSAYAEENQQLQIEIRYTNGDRISTYQAEYVVYQDNQKIPFIEKALEINPDTLYLPQNHEYRVEVFVNGIFSEMEKIQLNDQSEKLNIDIPISGGLKFNVYYEDGQTPLEGSTVVIKSHDGQEQRKGVIDAQGDSMRYWLQSTNHEGEYYIAEIYFEDFLLHTVSNVKIHQAMEQDLKIVVPVPAIVEELLVFQLYDSEMDQISKSDETYSISLLDKNDISIAESEIGARGLVYFSNLPSGIYKAVVLKDGAPTSLWQDTEIAIIGNQNEFELIQKPVSEPVSEPVSEPVSEPVSEPVSEPVSEPVSEEIFHPFVEPINYDSSIEEYSLTCNCVAFRLDDIQDYWLTDVQVELINLFAEKEIPLTVGIIANDFGNDAKIVDAVKNQLADNNIAIANHGFVHNPFTNYDKQEQNKMIVDANKKIYEVLNVNPKIFIPPENKFNKDTTEVLIENGFTHLSAAWFSDAPPYLLEQKSFYRFPQMAETGGYVPSQDRIVGVSADQTFSDAIAGLNEHGLAVITLHPQEFAMFEGGQSVNEINQEQIDELKTLIEKIQSENISIVYLDEIQYNMFKITSENQVISSESYTIPKWIKNNAGWWRDGFVDDDSFVQGIQFLITEGIMAIPPTTQGVGGSEIPQWVKTNAGWWAENRISDDDFVNGITYLVNQGIMVV
;
A
#
# COMPACT_ATOMS: atom_id res chain seq x y z
N MET A 1 55.79 51.00 44.08
CA MET A 1 56.67 50.69 42.92
C MET A 1 56.73 49.16 42.83
N ARG A 2 55.91 48.52 41.97
CA ARG A 2 56.30 47.94 40.66
C ARG A 2 57.55 47.03 40.79
N ASN A 3 57.65 45.82 40.27
CA ASN A 3 56.82 44.89 39.49
C ASN A 3 57.77 43.70 39.27
N SER A 4 57.39 42.45 39.56
CA SER A 4 58.15 41.29 39.06
C SER A 4 57.21 40.12 38.80
N ASN A 5 56.60 40.11 37.61
CA ASN A 5 55.98 38.96 36.98
C ASN A 5 56.92 38.49 35.87
N ILE A 6 57.51 37.30 35.98
CA ILE A 6 58.16 36.59 34.88
C ILE A 6 57.85 35.10 35.04
N PHE A 7 57.05 34.61 34.09
CA PHE A 7 56.94 33.25 33.54
C PHE A 7 56.14 32.17 34.29
N TYR A 8 54.87 32.06 33.88
CA TYR A 8 54.15 30.80 33.73
C TYR A 8 54.62 30.08 32.45
N ILE A 9 54.76 28.75 32.50
CA ILE A 9 54.16 27.75 31.59
C ILE A 9 54.80 26.37 31.85
N CYS A 10 53.91 25.36 31.93
CA CYS A 10 54.11 23.90 31.87
C CYS A 10 54.40 23.12 33.16
N ALA A 11 53.56 22.07 33.30
CA ALA A 11 53.66 20.88 34.14
C ALA A 11 53.22 21.00 35.61
N PHE A 12 51.94 20.70 35.87
CA PHE A 12 51.60 19.75 36.93
C PHE A 12 50.29 19.03 36.62
N ALA A 13 50.45 17.81 36.10
CA ALA A 13 49.41 16.81 36.00
C ALA A 13 49.25 16.07 37.33
N MET A 14 48.06 15.50 37.52
CA MET A 14 47.69 14.44 38.47
C MET A 14 47.75 14.76 39.97
N LEU A 15 46.58 15.01 40.57
CA LEU A 15 45.99 14.15 41.59
C LEU A 15 44.68 14.77 42.09
N LEU A 16 43.53 14.28 41.61
CA LEU A 16 42.28 14.37 42.37
C LEU A 16 41.45 13.12 42.06
N SER A 17 41.58 12.12 42.93
CA SER A 17 40.78 10.91 42.96
C SER A 17 39.36 11.25 43.39
N VAL A 18 38.42 11.19 42.46
CA VAL A 18 36.97 11.21 42.73
C VAL A 18 36.59 9.80 43.17
N MET A 19 36.24 9.65 44.45
CA MET A 19 35.54 8.47 44.97
C MET A 19 34.12 8.45 44.40
N ILE A 20 33.90 7.66 43.35
CA ILE A 20 32.56 7.28 42.91
C ILE A 20 32.13 6.11 43.82
N PRO A 21 31.03 6.19 44.58
CA PRO A 21 30.49 5.02 45.25
C PRO A 21 30.00 4.05 44.17
N PHE A 22 30.73 2.94 43.98
CA PHE A 22 30.21 1.78 43.29
C PHE A 22 29.04 1.24 44.13
N THR A 23 27.82 1.51 43.73
CA THR A 23 26.68 0.66 44.14
C THR A 23 26.95 -0.71 43.54
N SER A 24 27.23 -1.68 44.40
CA SER A 24 27.22 -3.09 44.02
C SER A 24 25.85 -3.40 43.44
N ALA A 25 25.77 -3.56 42.12
CA ALA A 25 24.68 -4.27 41.48
C ALA A 25 24.71 -5.69 42.04
N TYR A 26 23.83 -5.97 43.00
CA TYR A 26 23.59 -7.34 43.40
C TYR A 26 23.00 -8.03 42.17
N ALA A 27 23.67 -9.05 41.66
CA ALA A 27 23.07 -9.93 40.68
C ALA A 27 21.82 -10.54 41.33
N GLU A 28 20.65 -10.27 40.76
CA GLU A 28 19.41 -10.89 41.21
C GLU A 28 19.49 -12.39 40.93
N GLU A 29 19.17 -13.20 41.94
CA GLU A 29 19.10 -14.66 41.77
C GLU A 29 17.81 -15.01 41.02
N ASN A 30 17.91 -15.93 40.07
CA ASN A 30 16.75 -16.40 39.33
C ASN A 30 16.07 -17.56 40.05
N GLN A 31 14.75 -17.53 40.11
CA GLN A 31 13.90 -18.56 40.67
C GLN A 31 13.09 -19.27 39.57
N GLN A 32 12.81 -20.55 39.78
CA GLN A 32 12.07 -21.36 38.82
C GLN A 32 10.56 -21.06 38.89
N LEU A 33 9.96 -20.76 37.74
CA LEU A 33 8.51 -20.68 37.56
C LEU A 33 8.07 -21.77 36.56
N GLN A 34 7.18 -22.67 36.98
CA GLN A 34 6.54 -23.63 36.08
C GLN A 34 5.18 -23.10 35.63
N ILE A 35 4.97 -22.94 34.33
CA ILE A 35 3.73 -22.47 33.73
C ILE A 35 2.98 -23.66 33.13
N GLU A 36 1.75 -23.90 33.59
CA GLU A 36 0.84 -24.89 33.02
C GLU A 36 -0.39 -24.20 32.46
N ILE A 37 -0.63 -24.34 31.15
CA ILE A 37 -1.80 -23.73 30.49
C ILE A 37 -2.84 -24.81 30.24
N ARG A 38 -4.08 -24.56 30.65
CA ARG A 38 -5.19 -25.52 30.55
C ARG A 38 -6.42 -24.82 30.03
N TYR A 39 -7.36 -25.57 29.48
CA TYR A 39 -8.70 -25.07 29.28
C TYR A 39 -9.44 -24.97 30.61
N THR A 40 -10.52 -24.17 30.68
CA THR A 40 -11.37 -24.05 31.88
C THR A 40 -12.03 -25.37 32.33
N ASN A 41 -12.00 -26.43 31.51
CA ASN A 41 -12.44 -27.77 31.90
C ASN A 41 -11.34 -28.60 32.62
N GLY A 42 -10.13 -28.07 32.73
CA GLY A 42 -8.96 -28.69 33.38
C GLY A 42 -8.05 -29.48 32.44
N ASP A 43 -8.40 -29.65 31.17
CA ASP A 43 -7.56 -30.34 30.18
C ASP A 43 -6.38 -29.44 29.77
N ARG A 44 -5.20 -30.03 29.61
CA ARG A 44 -4.04 -29.30 29.09
C ARG A 44 -4.24 -28.93 27.63
N ILE A 45 -3.85 -27.70 27.28
CA ILE A 45 -3.91 -27.25 25.90
C ILE A 45 -2.80 -27.91 25.06
N SER A 46 -3.04 -28.01 23.76
CA SER A 46 -2.00 -28.33 22.80
C SER A 46 -0.98 -27.19 22.73
N THR A 47 0.26 -27.53 22.43
CA THR A 47 1.36 -26.57 22.18
C THR A 47 1.24 -25.88 20.83
N TYR A 48 0.42 -26.41 19.93
CA TYR A 48 0.28 -25.90 18.56
C TYR A 48 -0.34 -24.50 18.52
N GLN A 49 0.40 -23.53 17.98
CA GLN A 49 0.00 -22.12 17.85
C GLN A 49 -0.45 -21.50 19.18
N ALA A 50 0.19 -21.91 20.27
CA ALA A 50 0.03 -21.30 21.58
C ALA A 50 1.34 -20.59 21.94
N GLU A 51 1.23 -19.42 22.52
CA GLU A 51 2.36 -18.63 23.00
C GLU A 51 1.97 -17.91 24.28
N TYR A 52 2.98 -17.43 24.99
CA TYR A 52 2.76 -16.59 26.15
C TYR A 52 3.80 -15.48 26.25
N VAL A 53 3.36 -14.37 26.82
CA VAL A 53 4.15 -13.17 27.01
C VAL A 53 4.23 -12.87 28.49
N VAL A 54 5.44 -12.74 29.02
CA VAL A 54 5.71 -12.47 30.43
C VAL A 54 6.15 -11.03 30.59
N TYR A 55 5.49 -10.29 31.47
CA TYR A 55 5.86 -8.95 31.87
C TYR A 55 6.34 -8.97 33.31
N GLN A 56 7.38 -8.21 33.60
CA GLN A 56 7.92 -8.02 34.95
C GLN A 56 7.36 -6.72 35.55
N ASP A 57 6.81 -6.81 36.74
CA ASP A 57 6.16 -5.75 37.50
C ASP A 57 5.10 -4.99 36.67
N ASN A 58 5.19 -3.66 36.63
CA ASN A 58 4.29 -2.79 35.87
C ASN A 58 4.89 -2.34 34.53
N GLN A 59 5.89 -3.07 34.02
CA GLN A 59 6.50 -2.75 32.73
C GLN A 59 5.51 -3.05 31.59
N LYS A 60 5.53 -2.18 30.58
CA LYS A 60 4.73 -2.35 29.35
C LYS A 60 5.46 -3.14 28.27
N ILE A 61 6.78 -3.27 28.38
CA ILE A 61 7.60 -4.02 27.45
C ILE A 61 7.66 -5.47 27.96
N PRO A 62 7.46 -6.47 27.09
CA PRO A 62 7.64 -7.87 27.45
C PRO A 62 9.04 -8.17 27.98
N PHE A 63 9.10 -8.93 29.07
CA PHE A 63 10.33 -9.50 29.58
C PHE A 63 10.71 -10.78 28.84
N ILE A 64 9.71 -11.60 28.47
CA ILE A 64 9.86 -12.80 27.63
C ILE A 64 8.66 -12.88 26.68
N GLU A 65 8.91 -13.20 25.42
CA GLU A 65 7.93 -13.65 24.44
C GLU A 65 8.34 -15.03 23.97
N LYS A 66 7.46 -16.03 24.09
CA LYS A 66 7.84 -17.41 23.81
C LYS A 66 6.65 -18.25 23.30
N ALA A 67 6.88 -18.95 22.19
CA ALA A 67 6.02 -20.04 21.74
C ALA A 67 6.01 -21.20 22.75
N LEU A 68 4.84 -21.75 23.03
CA LEU A 68 4.66 -22.85 23.97
C LEU A 68 5.09 -24.17 23.31
N GLU A 69 6.35 -24.56 23.44
CA GLU A 69 6.85 -25.82 22.85
C GLU A 69 6.48 -27.05 23.68
N ILE A 70 6.39 -26.89 25.01
CA ILE A 70 6.06 -27.94 25.98
C ILE A 70 5.07 -27.39 27.01
N ASN A 71 4.19 -28.25 27.53
CA ASN A 71 3.20 -27.87 28.54
C ASN A 71 3.09 -28.95 29.63
N PRO A 72 3.54 -28.68 30.87
CA PRO A 72 3.99 -27.38 31.40
C PRO A 72 5.39 -26.98 30.94
N ASP A 73 5.62 -25.68 30.81
CA ASP A 73 6.91 -25.06 30.52
C ASP A 73 7.58 -24.57 31.80
N THR A 74 8.91 -24.38 31.77
CA THR A 74 9.69 -23.92 32.92
C THR A 74 10.56 -22.72 32.54
N LEU A 75 10.43 -21.65 33.32
CA LEU A 75 11.20 -20.42 33.21
C LEU A 75 12.08 -20.21 34.45
N TYR A 76 13.16 -19.45 34.28
CA TYR A 76 14.02 -18.98 35.36
C TYR A 76 14.02 -17.46 35.35
N LEU A 77 13.32 -16.85 36.31
CA LEU A 77 13.04 -15.41 36.34
C LEU A 77 13.62 -14.77 37.62
N PRO A 78 14.03 -13.50 37.59
CA PRO A 78 14.50 -12.80 38.79
C PRO A 78 13.51 -12.87 39.97
N GLN A 79 14.02 -13.15 41.17
CA GLN A 79 13.21 -13.18 42.40
C GLN A 79 12.79 -11.78 42.88
N ASN A 80 11.75 -11.72 43.72
CA ASN A 80 11.15 -10.53 44.32
C ASN A 80 10.41 -9.60 43.34
N HIS A 81 9.88 -10.16 42.25
CA HIS A 81 9.10 -9.44 41.24
C HIS A 81 7.71 -10.03 41.07
N GLU A 82 6.75 -9.18 40.70
CA GLU A 82 5.46 -9.62 40.20
C GLU A 82 5.60 -9.93 38.71
N TYR A 83 5.09 -11.06 38.25
CA TYR A 83 5.03 -11.40 36.83
C TYR A 83 3.59 -11.49 36.38
N ARG A 84 3.27 -10.83 35.26
CA ARG A 84 2.02 -11.02 34.53
C ARG A 84 2.32 -11.87 33.31
N VAL A 85 1.62 -13.00 33.17
CA VAL A 85 1.75 -13.90 32.03
C VAL A 85 0.46 -13.82 31.22
N GLU A 86 0.57 -13.37 29.98
CA GLU A 86 -0.53 -13.33 29.00
C GLU A 86 -0.41 -14.51 28.06
N VAL A 87 -1.52 -15.17 27.75
CA VAL A 87 -1.56 -16.34 26.87
C VAL A 87 -2.31 -16.00 25.60
N PHE A 88 -1.72 -16.36 24.46
CA PHE A 88 -2.32 -16.24 23.14
C PHE A 88 -2.41 -17.62 22.50
N VAL A 89 -3.56 -17.92 21.87
CA VAL A 89 -3.78 -19.17 21.13
C VAL A 89 -4.43 -18.82 19.81
N ASN A 90 -3.87 -19.33 18.71
CA ASN A 90 -4.25 -18.98 17.34
C ASN A 90 -4.21 -17.46 17.08
N GLY A 91 -3.23 -16.75 17.65
CA GLY A 91 -3.08 -15.29 17.54
C GLY A 91 -4.15 -14.49 18.28
N ILE A 92 -4.92 -15.12 19.17
CA ILE A 92 -5.99 -14.47 19.95
C ILE A 92 -5.61 -14.43 21.42
N PHE A 93 -5.71 -13.25 22.03
CA PHE A 93 -5.55 -13.10 23.47
C PHE A 93 -6.61 -13.93 24.21
N SER A 94 -6.15 -14.83 25.07
CA SER A 94 -7.01 -15.83 25.71
C SER A 94 -7.27 -15.52 27.18
N GLU A 95 -6.22 -15.40 27.99
CA GLU A 95 -6.31 -15.10 29.41
C GLU A 95 -4.96 -14.60 29.93
N MET A 96 -4.97 -13.97 31.11
CA MET A 96 -3.75 -13.63 31.84
C MET A 96 -3.82 -14.06 33.29
N GLU A 97 -2.65 -14.34 33.88
CA GLU A 97 -2.51 -14.53 35.32
C GLU A 97 -1.30 -13.78 35.88
N LYS A 98 -1.37 -13.45 37.17
CA LYS A 98 -0.29 -12.77 37.89
C LYS A 98 0.28 -13.66 38.98
N ILE A 99 1.59 -13.62 39.16
CA ILE A 99 2.27 -14.33 40.24
C ILE A 99 3.40 -13.51 40.84
N GLN A 100 3.48 -13.47 42.17
CA GLN A 100 4.62 -12.91 42.87
C GLN A 100 5.67 -14.01 43.05
N LEU A 101 6.84 -13.85 42.43
CA LEU A 101 7.94 -14.82 42.56
C LEU A 101 8.91 -14.31 43.62
N ASN A 102 9.05 -15.05 44.72
CA ASN A 102 9.99 -14.73 45.81
C ASN A 102 11.18 -15.71 45.77
N ASP A 103 11.62 -16.21 46.92
CA ASP A 103 12.76 -17.11 47.10
C ASP A 103 12.41 -18.61 46.95
N GLN A 104 11.22 -18.93 46.40
CA GLN A 104 10.74 -20.30 46.23
C GLN A 104 10.26 -20.57 44.80
N SER A 105 10.46 -21.81 44.33
CA SER A 105 9.95 -22.22 43.02
C SER A 105 8.44 -22.26 43.07
N GLU A 106 7.81 -21.65 42.09
CA GLU A 106 6.36 -21.53 42.02
C GLU A 106 5.78 -22.25 40.80
N LYS A 107 4.49 -22.57 40.89
CA LYS A 107 3.72 -23.12 39.78
C LYS A 107 2.52 -22.22 39.49
N LEU A 108 2.44 -21.73 38.27
CA LEU A 108 1.33 -20.93 37.76
C LEU A 108 0.47 -21.79 36.83
N ASN A 109 -0.82 -21.95 37.17
CA ASN A 109 -1.79 -22.53 36.23
C ASN A 109 -2.58 -21.38 35.61
N ILE A 110 -2.73 -21.38 34.29
CA ILE A 110 -3.52 -20.40 33.54
C ILE A 110 -4.64 -21.15 32.83
N ASP A 111 -5.88 -20.88 33.21
CA ASP A 111 -7.06 -21.58 32.69
C ASP A 111 -7.74 -20.74 31.61
N ILE A 112 -7.46 -21.02 30.34
CA ILE A 112 -8.01 -20.31 29.18
C ILE A 112 -9.40 -20.83 28.79
N PRO A 113 -10.24 -19.98 28.17
CA PRO A 113 -11.53 -20.41 27.63
C PRO A 113 -11.44 -21.58 26.65
N ILE A 114 -12.44 -22.46 26.68
CA ILE A 114 -12.57 -23.57 25.74
C ILE A 114 -12.81 -23.03 24.32
N SER A 115 -12.13 -23.60 23.34
CA SER A 115 -12.32 -23.27 21.91
C SER A 115 -13.79 -23.39 21.47
N GLY A 116 -14.17 -22.58 20.49
CA GLY A 116 -15.45 -22.68 19.78
C GLY A 116 -15.28 -23.34 18.42
N GLY A 117 -16.35 -23.95 17.92
CA GLY A 117 -16.37 -24.60 16.61
C GLY A 117 -17.00 -23.69 15.57
N LEU A 118 -16.26 -23.32 14.52
CA LEU A 118 -16.74 -22.45 13.45
C LEU A 118 -16.78 -23.23 12.12
N LYS A 119 -17.90 -23.15 11.42
CA LYS A 119 -18.07 -23.67 10.05
C LYS A 119 -18.52 -22.55 9.14
N PHE A 120 -17.98 -22.45 7.94
CA PHE A 120 -18.38 -21.47 6.94
C PHE A 120 -19.34 -22.12 5.94
N ASN A 121 -20.36 -21.38 5.53
CA ASN A 121 -21.24 -21.74 4.42
C ASN A 121 -21.10 -20.67 3.33
N VAL A 122 -20.38 -20.95 2.24
CA VAL A 122 -19.99 -19.95 1.24
C VAL A 122 -20.80 -20.10 -0.03
N TYR A 123 -21.40 -19.00 -0.48
CA TYR A 123 -22.30 -18.95 -1.64
C TYR A 123 -21.92 -17.79 -2.57
N TYR A 124 -22.28 -17.94 -3.84
CA TYR A 124 -22.28 -16.84 -4.82
C TYR A 124 -23.27 -15.73 -4.42
N GLU A 125 -23.29 -14.63 -5.16
CA GLU A 125 -24.06 -13.41 -4.83
C GLU A 125 -25.57 -13.65 -4.72
N ASP A 126 -26.09 -14.69 -5.38
CA ASP A 126 -27.49 -15.12 -5.29
C ASP A 126 -27.87 -15.65 -3.89
N GLY A 127 -26.86 -15.91 -3.06
CA GLY A 127 -26.98 -16.46 -1.71
C GLY A 127 -27.57 -17.86 -1.64
N GLN A 128 -27.66 -18.58 -2.76
CA GLN A 128 -28.28 -19.90 -2.88
C GLN A 128 -27.34 -20.94 -3.50
N THR A 129 -26.52 -20.55 -4.47
CA THR A 129 -25.61 -21.45 -5.17
C THR A 129 -24.31 -21.61 -4.39
N PRO A 130 -23.96 -22.84 -3.94
CA PRO A 130 -22.70 -23.10 -3.25
C PRO A 130 -21.47 -22.70 -4.07
N LEU A 131 -20.49 -22.06 -3.42
CA LEU A 131 -19.20 -21.74 -4.04
C LEU A 131 -18.22 -22.93 -3.87
N GLU A 132 -18.58 -24.08 -4.43
CA GLU A 132 -17.80 -25.32 -4.31
C GLU A 132 -16.37 -25.15 -4.84
N GLY A 133 -15.40 -25.71 -4.11
CA GLY A 133 -13.98 -25.71 -4.49
C GLY A 133 -13.22 -24.43 -4.12
N SER A 134 -13.91 -23.37 -3.70
CA SER A 134 -13.27 -22.20 -3.09
C SER A 134 -12.57 -22.56 -1.78
N THR A 135 -11.62 -21.72 -1.36
CA THR A 135 -10.88 -21.88 -0.12
C THR A 135 -11.27 -20.78 0.86
N VAL A 136 -11.56 -21.14 2.11
CA VAL A 136 -11.59 -20.19 3.22
C VAL A 136 -10.25 -20.21 3.96
N VAL A 137 -9.67 -19.02 4.14
CA VAL A 137 -8.47 -18.78 4.95
C VAL A 137 -8.88 -17.96 6.17
N ILE A 138 -8.65 -18.51 7.35
CA ILE A 138 -8.95 -17.87 8.64
C ILE A 138 -7.66 -17.28 9.17
N LYS A 139 -7.65 -15.98 9.41
CA LYS A 139 -6.52 -15.23 9.96
C LYS A 139 -6.85 -14.64 11.33
N SER A 140 -5.84 -14.50 12.19
CA SER A 140 -5.91 -13.65 13.37
C SER A 140 -5.89 -12.17 12.97
N HIS A 141 -6.19 -11.27 13.91
CA HIS A 141 -6.32 -9.84 13.63
C HIS A 141 -5.01 -9.17 13.17
N ASP A 142 -3.86 -9.78 13.49
CA ASP A 142 -2.52 -9.41 13.02
C ASP A 142 -2.20 -9.90 11.58
N GLY A 143 -3.13 -10.62 10.94
CA GLY A 143 -3.01 -11.11 9.58
C GLY A 143 -2.36 -12.48 9.43
N GLN A 144 -1.94 -13.13 10.52
CA GLN A 144 -1.36 -14.47 10.43
C GLN A 144 -2.41 -15.54 10.10
N GLU A 145 -2.09 -16.44 9.17
CA GLU A 145 -2.96 -17.56 8.82
C GLU A 145 -3.03 -18.58 9.95
N GLN A 146 -4.26 -18.83 10.41
CA GLN A 146 -4.56 -19.80 11.46
C GLN A 146 -5.02 -21.12 10.85
N ARG A 147 -5.95 -21.08 9.91
CA ARG A 147 -6.50 -22.27 9.25
C ARG A 147 -6.83 -21.97 7.81
N LYS A 148 -6.81 -23.03 7.00
CA LYS A 148 -7.22 -23.01 5.60
C LYS A 148 -8.03 -24.26 5.29
N GLY A 149 -9.02 -24.16 4.41
CA GLY A 149 -9.66 -25.35 3.86
C GLY A 149 -10.65 -25.05 2.75
N VAL A 150 -11.06 -26.11 2.07
CA VAL A 150 -11.87 -26.06 0.85
C VAL A 150 -13.35 -26.18 1.19
N ILE A 151 -14.17 -25.47 0.42
CA ILE A 151 -15.63 -25.51 0.47
C ILE A 151 -16.15 -26.69 -0.36
N ASP A 152 -17.03 -27.50 0.22
CA ASP A 152 -17.60 -28.67 -0.44
C ASP A 152 -18.79 -28.35 -1.37
N ALA A 153 -19.35 -29.38 -1.99
CA ALA A 153 -20.49 -29.26 -2.92
C ALA A 153 -21.80 -28.78 -2.27
N GLN A 154 -21.87 -28.72 -0.93
CA GLN A 154 -23.01 -28.17 -0.19
C GLN A 154 -22.78 -26.69 0.19
N GLY A 155 -21.57 -26.18 -0.05
CA GLY A 155 -21.14 -24.84 0.33
C GLY A 155 -20.48 -24.82 1.69
N ASP A 156 -20.22 -25.97 2.31
CA ASP A 156 -19.74 -26.06 3.68
C ASP A 156 -18.21 -26.22 3.73
N SER A 157 -17.58 -25.53 4.67
CA SER A 157 -16.23 -25.88 5.11
C SER A 157 -16.28 -27.04 6.12
N MET A 158 -15.12 -27.60 6.45
CA MET A 158 -15.00 -28.36 7.71
C MET A 158 -15.25 -27.44 8.93
N ARG A 159 -15.53 -28.04 10.09
CA ARG A 159 -15.63 -27.28 11.34
C ARG A 159 -14.23 -27.08 11.94
N TYR A 160 -13.85 -25.82 12.13
CA TYR A 160 -12.59 -25.41 12.74
C TYR A 160 -12.79 -25.15 14.23
N TRP A 161 -11.98 -25.82 15.05
CA TRP A 161 -11.91 -25.54 16.48
C TRP A 161 -10.79 -24.53 16.73
N LEU A 162 -11.20 -23.34 17.13
CA LEU A 162 -10.33 -22.17 17.29
C LEU A 162 -10.58 -21.50 18.64
N GLN A 163 -9.57 -20.80 19.13
CA GLN A 163 -9.67 -20.07 20.39
C GLN A 163 -10.86 -19.09 20.36
N SER A 164 -11.66 -19.07 21.44
CA SER A 164 -12.82 -18.18 21.53
C SER A 164 -12.39 -16.73 21.74
N THR A 165 -13.09 -15.81 21.10
CA THR A 165 -12.79 -14.38 21.09
C THR A 165 -13.60 -13.65 22.17
N ASN A 166 -13.33 -13.97 23.44
CA ASN A 166 -14.14 -13.50 24.56
C ASN A 166 -13.79 -12.08 25.03
N HIS A 167 -12.59 -11.61 24.69
CA HIS A 167 -12.12 -10.28 25.06
C HIS A 167 -12.52 -9.23 24.02
N GLU A 168 -12.68 -8.00 24.49
CA GLU A 168 -13.01 -6.87 23.63
C GLU A 168 -11.85 -6.61 22.66
N GLY A 169 -12.17 -6.38 21.38
CA GLY A 169 -11.16 -6.21 20.33
C GLY A 169 -10.69 -7.48 19.64
N GLU A 170 -10.83 -8.67 20.26
CA GLU A 170 -10.35 -9.93 19.66
C GLU A 170 -11.29 -10.46 18.57
N TYR A 171 -10.80 -10.73 17.36
CA TYR A 171 -11.60 -11.34 16.29
C TYR A 171 -10.72 -12.07 15.27
N TYR A 172 -11.35 -12.94 14.48
CA TYR A 172 -10.73 -13.51 13.28
C TYR A 172 -11.17 -12.77 12.02
N ILE A 173 -10.38 -12.92 10.97
CA ILE A 173 -10.70 -12.52 9.60
C ILE A 173 -10.89 -13.80 8.78
N ALA A 174 -11.90 -13.84 7.92
CA ALA A 174 -12.08 -14.92 6.97
C ALA A 174 -11.97 -14.37 5.55
N GLU A 175 -11.02 -14.89 4.79
CA GLU A 175 -10.81 -14.55 3.38
C GLU A 175 -11.24 -15.74 2.51
N ILE A 176 -11.99 -15.45 1.44
CA ILE A 176 -12.48 -16.44 0.49
C ILE A 176 -11.71 -16.31 -0.80
N TYR A 177 -11.06 -17.39 -1.19
CA TYR A 177 -10.27 -17.47 -2.41
C TYR A 177 -10.90 -18.44 -3.40
N PHE A 178 -10.73 -18.14 -4.69
CA PHE A 178 -10.86 -19.11 -5.75
C PHE A 178 -9.47 -19.39 -6.29
N GLU A 179 -8.95 -20.59 -6.00
CA GLU A 179 -7.52 -20.89 -6.16
C GLU A 179 -6.66 -19.85 -5.42
N ASP A 180 -5.86 -19.05 -6.13
CA ASP A 180 -5.02 -17.98 -5.54
C ASP A 180 -5.67 -16.59 -5.61
N PHE A 181 -6.88 -16.46 -6.19
CA PHE A 181 -7.57 -15.19 -6.36
C PHE A 181 -8.48 -14.86 -5.18
N LEU A 182 -8.24 -13.73 -4.48
CA LEU A 182 -9.07 -13.29 -3.36
C LEU A 182 -10.41 -12.74 -3.87
N LEU A 183 -11.51 -13.39 -3.47
CA LEU A 183 -12.87 -12.99 -3.84
C LEU A 183 -13.55 -12.10 -2.80
N HIS A 184 -13.32 -12.36 -1.51
CA HIS A 184 -14.00 -11.64 -0.45
C HIS A 184 -13.27 -11.71 0.90
N THR A 185 -13.44 -10.68 1.72
CA THR A 185 -12.91 -10.63 3.09
C THR A 185 -14.02 -10.30 4.08
N VAL A 186 -14.16 -11.14 5.10
CA VAL A 186 -15.08 -10.94 6.22
C VAL A 186 -14.26 -10.67 7.47
N SER A 187 -14.30 -9.42 7.94
CA SER A 187 -13.67 -9.02 9.20
C SER A 187 -14.58 -9.28 10.40
N ASN A 188 -14.01 -9.23 11.61
CA ASN A 188 -14.75 -9.29 12.88
C ASN A 188 -15.51 -10.61 13.11
N VAL A 189 -14.94 -11.74 12.67
CA VAL A 189 -15.50 -13.07 12.92
C VAL A 189 -15.29 -13.44 14.39
N LYS A 190 -16.39 -13.48 15.15
CA LYS A 190 -16.39 -13.81 16.58
C LYS A 190 -16.63 -15.30 16.83
N ILE A 191 -15.89 -15.87 17.77
CA ILE A 191 -16.02 -17.27 18.19
C ILE A 191 -16.47 -17.35 19.64
N HIS A 192 -17.62 -17.96 19.88
CA HIS A 192 -18.16 -18.18 21.23
C HIS A 192 -17.61 -19.46 21.85
N GLN A 193 -17.20 -19.37 23.12
CA GLN A 193 -16.67 -20.49 23.90
C GLN A 193 -17.64 -21.68 23.94
N ALA A 194 -17.12 -22.88 23.68
CA ALA A 194 -17.85 -24.15 23.74
C ALA A 194 -19.15 -24.20 22.89
N MET A 195 -19.28 -23.33 21.89
CA MET A 195 -20.41 -23.31 20.96
C MET A 195 -19.98 -23.72 19.55
N GLU A 196 -20.87 -24.42 18.85
CA GLU A 196 -20.78 -24.61 17.42
C GLU A 196 -21.55 -23.50 16.70
N GLN A 197 -20.90 -22.86 15.72
CA GLN A 197 -21.43 -21.75 14.94
C GLN A 197 -21.24 -22.02 13.46
N ASP A 198 -22.25 -21.61 12.68
CA ASP A 198 -22.24 -21.70 11.24
C ASP A 198 -22.36 -20.27 10.70
N LEU A 199 -21.38 -19.82 9.90
CA LEU A 199 -21.32 -18.49 9.33
C LEU A 199 -21.55 -18.55 7.83
N LYS A 200 -22.71 -18.05 7.40
CA LYS A 200 -23.02 -17.90 5.98
C LYS A 200 -22.29 -16.68 5.40
N ILE A 201 -21.53 -16.89 4.33
CA ILE A 201 -20.84 -15.87 3.55
C ILE A 201 -21.43 -15.85 2.14
N VAL A 202 -21.78 -14.66 1.66
CA VAL A 202 -22.24 -14.41 0.30
C VAL A 202 -21.17 -13.55 -0.37
N VAL A 203 -20.51 -14.11 -1.38
CA VAL A 203 -19.45 -13.44 -2.14
C VAL A 203 -20.10 -12.62 -3.27
N PRO A 204 -19.64 -11.39 -3.55
CA PRO A 204 -20.19 -10.55 -4.62
C PRO A 204 -19.70 -10.98 -6.01
N VAL A 205 -19.92 -12.25 -6.34
CA VAL A 205 -19.57 -12.87 -7.62
C VAL A 205 -20.79 -13.65 -8.11
N PRO A 206 -21.23 -13.48 -9.37
CA PRO A 206 -22.32 -14.27 -9.95
C PRO A 206 -21.92 -15.74 -10.10
N ALA A 207 -22.89 -16.67 -10.03
CA ALA A 207 -22.63 -18.08 -10.35
C ALA A 207 -22.39 -18.30 -11.85
N ILE A 208 -23.05 -17.48 -12.69
CA ILE A 208 -22.95 -17.49 -14.15
C ILE A 208 -22.78 -16.03 -14.60
N VAL A 209 -21.73 -15.77 -15.38
CA VAL A 209 -21.55 -14.49 -16.05
C VAL A 209 -22.38 -14.49 -17.34
N GLU A 210 -23.55 -13.85 -17.27
CA GLU A 210 -24.48 -13.72 -18.42
C GLU A 210 -24.02 -12.68 -19.44
N GLU A 211 -23.12 -11.77 -19.04
CA GLU A 211 -22.61 -10.70 -19.87
C GLU A 211 -21.78 -11.22 -21.05
N LEU A 212 -21.71 -10.42 -22.12
CA LEU A 212 -20.96 -10.77 -23.32
C LEU A 212 -19.47 -10.56 -23.06
N LEU A 213 -18.71 -11.65 -23.06
CA LEU A 213 -17.27 -11.64 -22.96
C LEU A 213 -16.66 -11.52 -24.36
N VAL A 214 -15.71 -10.61 -24.50
CA VAL A 214 -15.04 -10.31 -25.77
C VAL A 214 -13.57 -10.65 -25.64
N PHE A 215 -13.10 -11.56 -26.48
CA PHE A 215 -11.70 -11.93 -26.58
C PHE A 215 -11.13 -11.38 -27.88
N GLN A 216 -9.92 -10.82 -27.82
CA GLN A 216 -9.26 -10.23 -28.98
C GLN A 216 -7.94 -10.94 -29.23
N LEU A 217 -7.74 -11.48 -30.44
CA LEU A 217 -6.48 -12.10 -30.84
C LEU A 217 -5.63 -11.15 -31.67
N TYR A 218 -4.35 -11.14 -31.32
CA TYR A 218 -3.31 -10.37 -31.99
C TYR A 218 -2.23 -11.30 -32.56
N ASP A 219 -1.77 -11.07 -33.79
CA ASP A 219 -0.70 -11.84 -34.45
C ASP A 219 0.73 -11.33 -34.13
N SER A 220 0.79 -10.16 -33.50
CA SER A 220 1.97 -9.53 -32.91
C SER A 220 1.52 -8.55 -31.82
N GLU A 221 2.42 -7.89 -31.09
CA GLU A 221 2.01 -6.90 -30.06
C GLU A 221 1.18 -5.72 -30.62
N MET A 222 1.12 -5.53 -31.94
CA MET A 222 0.58 -4.33 -32.59
C MET A 222 -0.50 -4.60 -33.65
N ASP A 223 -0.63 -5.83 -34.14
CA ASP A 223 -1.52 -6.16 -35.27
C ASP A 223 -2.61 -7.17 -34.83
N GLN A 224 -3.87 -6.77 -35.00
CA GLN A 224 -5.02 -7.66 -34.83
C GLN A 224 -5.11 -8.61 -36.02
N ILE A 225 -5.47 -9.88 -35.77
CA ILE A 225 -5.72 -10.82 -36.87
C ILE A 225 -6.82 -10.26 -37.78
N SER A 226 -6.42 -9.83 -38.97
CA SER A 226 -7.33 -9.56 -40.07
C SER A 226 -7.50 -10.85 -40.88
N LYS A 227 -8.74 -11.16 -41.29
CA LYS A 227 -9.09 -12.42 -41.97
C LYS A 227 -8.01 -12.88 -42.96
N SER A 228 -7.30 -13.94 -42.60
CA SER A 228 -6.47 -14.75 -43.49
C SER A 228 -7.25 -15.99 -43.94
N ASP A 229 -6.71 -16.77 -44.88
CA ASP A 229 -7.30 -18.04 -45.35
C ASP A 229 -7.33 -19.15 -44.27
N GLU A 230 -6.90 -18.85 -43.04
CA GLU A 230 -6.75 -19.80 -41.92
C GLU A 230 -7.88 -19.59 -40.88
N THR A 231 -8.44 -20.68 -40.35
CA THR A 231 -9.52 -20.60 -39.37
C THR A 231 -8.98 -20.72 -37.95
N TYR A 232 -9.17 -19.69 -37.14
CA TYR A 232 -8.79 -19.68 -35.74
C TYR A 232 -10.02 -19.66 -34.83
N SER A 233 -9.94 -20.29 -33.67
CA SER A 233 -10.94 -20.24 -32.59
C SER A 233 -10.27 -20.13 -31.23
N ILE A 234 -10.99 -19.68 -30.20
CA ILE A 234 -10.56 -19.83 -28.81
C ILE A 234 -11.39 -20.93 -28.17
N SER A 235 -10.70 -21.83 -27.47
CA SER A 235 -11.28 -22.80 -26.57
C SER A 235 -10.95 -22.41 -25.13
N LEU A 236 -11.97 -22.31 -24.28
CA LEU A 236 -11.82 -22.12 -22.84
C LEU A 236 -11.82 -23.50 -22.18
N LEU A 237 -10.69 -23.85 -21.59
CA LEU A 237 -10.49 -25.11 -20.88
C LEU A 237 -10.66 -24.90 -19.38
N ASP A 238 -11.31 -25.84 -18.70
CA ASP A 238 -11.32 -25.90 -17.24
C ASP A 238 -9.97 -26.41 -16.68
N LYS A 239 -9.87 -26.48 -15.35
CA LYS A 239 -8.69 -27.01 -14.63
C LYS A 239 -8.30 -28.46 -14.97
N ASN A 240 -9.17 -29.23 -15.63
CA ASN A 240 -8.90 -30.59 -16.07
C ASN A 240 -8.55 -30.65 -17.57
N ASP A 241 -8.26 -29.51 -18.18
CA ASP A 241 -8.03 -29.34 -19.61
C ASP A 241 -9.25 -29.76 -20.48
N ILE A 242 -10.46 -29.67 -19.94
CA ILE A 242 -11.70 -29.97 -20.67
C ILE A 242 -12.26 -28.68 -21.24
N SER A 243 -12.51 -28.65 -22.56
CA SER A 243 -13.17 -27.52 -23.22
C SER A 243 -14.61 -27.35 -22.73
N ILE A 244 -14.89 -26.19 -22.14
CA ILE A 244 -16.22 -25.81 -21.66
C ILE A 244 -16.96 -24.92 -22.67
N ALA A 245 -16.22 -24.18 -23.49
CA ALA A 245 -16.75 -23.34 -24.55
C ALA A 245 -15.70 -23.16 -25.64
N GLU A 246 -16.15 -23.13 -26.89
CA GLU A 246 -15.31 -22.80 -28.04
C GLU A 246 -16.06 -21.83 -28.93
N SER A 247 -15.37 -20.82 -29.46
CA SER A 247 -15.96 -19.80 -30.32
C SER A 247 -14.97 -19.40 -31.41
N GLU A 248 -15.46 -19.34 -32.66
CA GLU A 248 -14.67 -19.00 -33.84
C GLU A 248 -14.36 -17.50 -33.90
N ILE A 249 -13.22 -17.15 -34.50
CA ILE A 249 -12.87 -15.75 -34.75
C ILE A 249 -13.84 -15.10 -35.74
N GLY A 250 -14.46 -14.00 -35.28
CA GLY A 250 -15.29 -13.11 -36.06
C GLY A 250 -14.49 -12.14 -36.94
N ALA A 251 -15.07 -10.99 -37.28
CA ALA A 251 -14.33 -9.94 -37.98
C ALA A 251 -13.35 -9.24 -37.01
N ARG A 252 -12.13 -8.92 -37.49
CA ARG A 252 -11.10 -8.17 -36.74
C ARG A 252 -10.57 -8.88 -35.47
N GLY A 253 -10.42 -10.21 -35.50
CA GLY A 253 -9.79 -10.95 -34.39
C GLY A 253 -10.64 -11.10 -33.13
N LEU A 254 -11.93 -10.72 -33.17
CA LEU A 254 -12.83 -10.79 -32.01
C LEU A 254 -13.50 -12.17 -31.88
N VAL A 255 -13.54 -12.68 -30.67
CA VAL A 255 -14.23 -13.92 -30.27
C VAL A 255 -15.17 -13.59 -29.12
N TYR A 256 -16.35 -14.20 -29.11
CA TYR A 256 -17.38 -13.90 -28.12
C TYR A 256 -17.78 -15.13 -27.32
N PHE A 257 -17.91 -14.96 -26.01
CA PHE A 257 -18.53 -15.91 -25.10
C PHE A 257 -19.61 -15.23 -24.26
N SER A 258 -20.54 -16.00 -23.72
CA SER A 258 -21.56 -15.51 -22.78
C SER A 258 -22.12 -16.69 -22.00
N ASN A 259 -22.78 -16.42 -20.89
CA ASN A 259 -23.41 -17.44 -20.05
C ASN A 259 -22.41 -18.51 -19.57
N LEU A 260 -21.21 -18.07 -19.20
CA LEU A 260 -20.19 -18.96 -18.67
C LEU A 260 -20.32 -19.04 -17.14
N PRO A 261 -20.14 -20.23 -16.54
CA PRO A 261 -19.96 -20.32 -15.09
C PRO A 261 -18.81 -19.43 -14.64
N SER A 262 -18.89 -18.91 -13.42
CA SER A 262 -17.75 -18.20 -12.86
C SER A 262 -16.62 -19.17 -12.51
N GLY A 263 -15.39 -18.80 -12.83
CA GLY A 263 -14.23 -19.64 -12.59
C GLY A 263 -12.96 -19.15 -13.27
N ILE A 264 -11.88 -19.90 -13.04
CA ILE A 264 -10.61 -19.71 -13.71
C ILE A 264 -10.55 -20.69 -14.89
N TYR A 265 -10.19 -20.15 -16.05
CA TYR A 265 -10.13 -20.89 -17.31
C TYR A 265 -8.80 -20.67 -17.99
N LYS A 266 -8.40 -21.64 -18.78
CA LYS A 266 -7.26 -21.51 -19.68
C LYS A 266 -7.77 -21.26 -21.09
N ALA A 267 -7.49 -20.06 -21.61
CA ALA A 267 -7.80 -19.70 -22.99
C ALA A 267 -6.72 -20.26 -23.92
N VAL A 268 -7.12 -21.15 -24.81
CA VAL A 268 -6.25 -21.79 -25.81
C VAL A 268 -6.70 -21.42 -27.20
N VAL A 269 -5.79 -20.88 -27.99
CA VAL A 269 -6.03 -20.59 -29.41
C VAL A 269 -5.87 -21.87 -30.22
N LEU A 270 -6.88 -22.16 -31.04
CA LEU A 270 -6.85 -23.26 -31.99
C LEU A 270 -6.66 -22.71 -33.40
N LYS A 271 -5.89 -23.43 -34.21
CA LYS A 271 -5.75 -23.22 -35.65
C LYS A 271 -6.27 -24.45 -36.37
N ASP A 272 -7.27 -24.27 -37.23
CA ASP A 272 -7.98 -25.32 -37.97
C ASP A 272 -8.45 -26.48 -37.06
N GLY A 273 -8.90 -26.15 -35.85
CA GLY A 273 -9.41 -27.09 -34.85
C GLY A 273 -8.35 -27.83 -34.01
N ALA A 274 -7.07 -27.47 -34.12
CA ALA A 274 -5.99 -28.03 -33.30
C ALA A 274 -5.26 -26.93 -32.49
N PRO A 275 -4.80 -27.20 -31.25
CA PRO A 275 -4.03 -26.23 -30.47
C PRO A 275 -2.79 -25.77 -31.22
N THR A 276 -2.58 -24.45 -31.26
CA THR A 276 -1.41 -23.86 -31.91
C THR A 276 -0.40 -23.37 -30.89
N SER A 277 0.89 -23.59 -31.15
CA SER A 277 1.97 -23.08 -30.29
C SER A 277 2.25 -21.59 -30.48
N LEU A 278 1.59 -20.98 -31.47
CA LEU A 278 1.75 -19.57 -31.84
C LEU A 278 1.30 -18.64 -30.71
N TRP A 279 0.25 -18.96 -29.96
CA TRP A 279 -0.15 -18.24 -28.75
C TRP A 279 0.30 -19.00 -27.50
N GLN A 280 0.45 -18.27 -26.39
CA GLN A 280 0.60 -18.89 -25.09
C GLN A 280 -0.78 -19.13 -24.48
N ASP A 281 -0.99 -20.33 -23.94
CA ASP A 281 -2.14 -20.61 -23.08
C ASP A 281 -2.21 -19.57 -21.96
N THR A 282 -3.33 -18.87 -21.84
CA THR A 282 -3.49 -17.75 -20.89
C THR A 282 -4.54 -18.11 -19.86
N GLU A 283 -4.20 -18.02 -18.57
CA GLU A 283 -5.15 -18.16 -17.48
C GLU A 283 -5.95 -16.87 -17.30
N ILE A 284 -7.26 -17.01 -17.18
CA ILE A 284 -8.21 -15.91 -17.06
C ILE A 284 -9.22 -16.20 -15.96
N ALA A 285 -9.56 -15.19 -15.17
CA ALA A 285 -10.66 -15.25 -14.21
C ALA A 285 -11.92 -14.67 -14.85
N ILE A 286 -12.96 -15.48 -14.99
CA ILE A 286 -14.28 -15.04 -15.44
C ILE A 286 -15.16 -15.03 -14.20
N ILE A 287 -15.28 -13.87 -13.55
CA ILE A 287 -16.01 -13.71 -12.28
C ILE A 287 -16.95 -12.49 -12.28
N GLY A 288 -17.23 -11.91 -13.45
CA GLY A 288 -18.19 -10.80 -13.62
C GLY A 288 -17.64 -9.41 -13.31
N ASN A 289 -16.33 -9.26 -13.07
CA ASN A 289 -15.67 -7.98 -12.89
C ASN A 289 -14.99 -7.45 -14.17
N GLN A 290 -14.80 -8.31 -15.17
CA GLN A 290 -14.15 -8.02 -16.45
C GLN A 290 -14.83 -8.80 -17.58
N ASN A 291 -15.00 -8.14 -18.72
CA ASN A 291 -15.67 -8.70 -19.89
C ASN A 291 -14.81 -8.68 -21.16
N GLU A 292 -13.60 -8.14 -21.11
CA GLU A 292 -12.70 -8.04 -22.26
C GLU A 292 -11.35 -8.68 -21.95
N PHE A 293 -10.85 -9.51 -22.89
CA PHE A 293 -9.64 -10.31 -22.73
C PHE A 293 -8.79 -10.25 -23.99
N GLU A 294 -7.46 -10.20 -23.85
CA GLU A 294 -6.53 -10.10 -24.98
C GLU A 294 -5.57 -11.28 -25.01
N LEU A 295 -5.37 -11.89 -26.19
CA LEU A 295 -4.43 -12.99 -26.42
C LEU A 295 -3.42 -12.60 -27.51
N ILE A 296 -2.15 -12.54 -27.14
CA ILE A 296 -1.07 -12.06 -28.02
C ILE A 296 -0.18 -13.23 -28.48
N GLN A 297 0.15 -13.26 -29.77
CA GLN A 297 1.01 -14.28 -30.36
C GLN A 297 2.46 -14.15 -29.85
N LYS A 298 3.14 -15.29 -29.65
CA LYS A 298 4.54 -15.34 -29.24
C LYS A 298 5.45 -14.69 -30.30
N PRO A 299 6.48 -13.93 -29.90
CA PRO A 299 7.43 -13.35 -30.84
C PRO A 299 8.21 -14.47 -31.56
N VAL A 300 8.28 -14.37 -32.89
CA VAL A 300 9.07 -15.30 -33.72
C VAL A 300 10.55 -15.04 -33.48
N SER A 301 11.26 -15.98 -32.85
CA SER A 301 12.72 -15.91 -32.79
C SER A 301 13.31 -16.20 -34.17
N GLU A 302 13.98 -15.23 -34.80
CA GLU A 302 14.72 -15.47 -36.04
C GLU A 302 15.88 -16.48 -35.81
N PRO A 303 16.15 -17.40 -36.76
CA PRO A 303 17.31 -18.27 -36.66
C PRO A 303 18.57 -17.44 -36.88
N VAL A 304 19.44 -17.38 -35.87
CA VAL A 304 20.76 -16.76 -35.96
C VAL A 304 21.56 -17.46 -37.07
N SER A 305 21.77 -16.77 -38.19
CA SER A 305 22.66 -17.24 -39.26
C SER A 305 24.11 -17.12 -38.79
N GLU A 306 24.78 -18.23 -38.52
CA GLU A 306 26.23 -18.25 -38.32
C GLU A 306 26.96 -17.81 -39.61
N PRO A 307 28.04 -17.00 -39.50
CA PRO A 307 28.78 -16.59 -40.67
C PRO A 307 29.63 -17.74 -41.23
N VAL A 308 29.41 -18.01 -42.51
CA VAL A 308 30.19 -18.92 -43.35
C VAL A 308 31.63 -18.43 -43.48
N SER A 309 32.60 -19.21 -43.01
CA SER A 309 34.01 -19.07 -43.39
C SER A 309 34.36 -20.08 -44.49
N GLU A 310 34.80 -19.60 -45.65
CA GLU A 310 35.24 -20.40 -46.80
C GLU A 310 36.51 -21.25 -46.50
N PRO A 311 36.71 -22.38 -47.20
CA PRO A 311 37.81 -23.31 -46.95
C PRO A 311 39.04 -23.05 -47.85
N VAL A 312 40.24 -23.28 -47.33
CA VAL A 312 41.49 -23.35 -48.11
C VAL A 312 42.19 -24.70 -47.87
N SER A 313 42.11 -25.55 -48.90
CA SER A 313 43.01 -26.61 -49.39
C SER A 313 43.68 -27.67 -48.47
N GLU A 314 43.43 -28.93 -48.87
CA GLU A 314 44.02 -30.28 -48.61
C GLU A 314 45.58 -30.45 -48.72
N PRO A 315 46.20 -31.67 -48.68
CA PRO A 315 45.80 -33.02 -48.17
C PRO A 315 46.86 -33.81 -47.32
N VAL A 316 46.37 -34.84 -46.61
CA VAL A 316 46.87 -36.24 -46.40
C VAL A 316 48.31 -36.53 -45.91
N SER A 317 48.42 -37.26 -44.77
CA SER A 317 49.16 -38.54 -44.66
C SER A 317 49.10 -39.20 -43.25
N GLU A 318 48.68 -40.46 -43.22
CA GLU A 318 48.92 -41.51 -42.19
C GLU A 318 50.37 -42.09 -42.26
N PRO A 319 50.83 -43.10 -41.46
CA PRO A 319 50.40 -43.65 -40.14
C PRO A 319 51.58 -44.01 -39.15
N VAL A 320 51.22 -44.68 -38.03
CA VAL A 320 51.97 -45.67 -37.19
C VAL A 320 52.83 -45.20 -36.00
N SER A 321 52.41 -45.50 -34.76
CA SER A 321 53.02 -46.54 -33.86
C SER A 321 52.52 -46.44 -32.40
N GLU A 322 52.02 -47.57 -31.87
CA GLU A 322 51.84 -47.91 -30.43
C GLU A 322 53.22 -48.16 -29.74
N PRO A 323 53.40 -48.45 -28.40
CA PRO A 323 52.41 -49.05 -27.47
C PRO A 323 52.49 -48.78 -25.92
N VAL A 324 51.50 -49.38 -25.22
CA VAL A 324 51.40 -49.87 -23.80
C VAL A 324 51.27 -48.86 -22.62
N SER A 325 50.13 -48.87 -21.90
CA SER A 325 49.92 -49.61 -20.64
C SER A 325 48.56 -49.36 -19.94
N GLU A 326 47.83 -50.48 -19.80
CA GLU A 326 46.92 -50.91 -18.72
C GLU A 326 45.53 -50.28 -18.44
N PRO A 327 44.57 -51.12 -17.96
CA PRO A 327 43.13 -50.92 -18.14
C PRO A 327 42.40 -50.62 -16.82
N VAL A 328 41.26 -49.92 -16.85
CA VAL A 328 40.09 -50.25 -16.00
C VAL A 328 38.81 -49.80 -16.73
N SER A 329 37.81 -50.67 -16.65
CA SER A 329 36.48 -50.69 -17.23
C SER A 329 35.54 -49.54 -16.84
N GLU A 330 34.62 -49.26 -17.77
CA GLU A 330 33.41 -48.45 -17.66
C GLU A 330 32.53 -48.84 -16.46
N GLU A 331 32.05 -47.84 -15.72
CA GLU A 331 30.72 -47.87 -15.12
C GLU A 331 30.01 -46.53 -15.33
N ILE A 332 28.76 -46.66 -15.77
CA ILE A 332 27.76 -45.63 -16.00
C ILE A 332 27.39 -45.03 -14.63
N PHE A 333 27.65 -43.74 -14.42
CA PHE A 333 27.11 -43.00 -13.28
C PHE A 333 25.97 -42.08 -13.73
N HIS A 334 24.75 -42.46 -13.30
CA HIS A 334 23.67 -41.50 -13.08
C HIS A 334 24.06 -40.62 -11.88
N PRO A 335 24.04 -39.28 -11.98
CA PRO A 335 24.04 -38.43 -10.82
C PRO A 335 22.64 -38.44 -10.20
N PHE A 336 22.60 -39.07 -9.04
CA PHE A 336 21.62 -38.90 -7.98
C PHE A 336 21.35 -37.39 -7.76
N VAL A 337 20.09 -36.98 -7.93
CA VAL A 337 19.61 -35.66 -7.51
C VAL A 337 19.44 -35.71 -6.00
N GLU A 338 20.35 -35.06 -5.27
CA GLU A 338 20.06 -34.62 -3.91
C GLU A 338 19.08 -33.43 -3.97
N PRO A 339 18.14 -33.32 -3.03
CA PRO A 339 17.16 -32.25 -3.01
C PRO A 339 17.88 -30.93 -2.75
N ILE A 340 17.70 -30.00 -3.69
CA ILE A 340 18.13 -28.61 -3.54
C ILE A 340 17.31 -28.05 -2.38
N ASN A 341 18.00 -27.74 -1.28
CA ASN A 341 17.49 -26.97 -0.17
C ASN A 341 17.11 -25.58 -0.72
N TYR A 342 15.81 -25.30 -0.80
CA TYR A 342 15.32 -23.97 -1.16
C TYR A 342 15.58 -23.06 0.05
N ASP A 343 16.76 -22.46 0.06
CA ASP A 343 17.11 -21.37 0.97
C ASP A 343 16.23 -20.18 0.61
N SER A 344 15.09 -20.05 1.29
CA SER A 344 14.22 -18.88 1.25
C SER A 344 14.88 -17.74 2.02
N SER A 345 15.93 -17.15 1.44
CA SER A 345 16.24 -15.76 1.72
C SER A 345 15.26 -14.92 0.92
N ILE A 346 14.12 -14.58 1.54
CA ILE A 346 13.28 -13.48 1.04
C ILE A 346 14.17 -12.24 1.16
N GLU A 347 14.56 -11.63 0.04
CA GLU A 347 15.14 -10.29 0.08
C GLU A 347 14.10 -9.38 0.74
N GLU A 348 14.45 -8.83 1.90
CA GLU A 348 13.63 -7.89 2.65
C GLU A 348 13.62 -6.57 1.89
N TYR A 349 12.54 -6.29 1.15
CA TYR A 349 12.34 -5.02 0.46
C TYR A 349 11.57 -4.06 1.36
N SER A 350 11.99 -2.80 1.37
CA SER A 350 11.24 -1.69 1.98
C SER A 350 10.45 -0.97 0.89
N LEU A 351 9.24 -0.51 1.21
CA LEU A 351 8.42 0.28 0.31
C LEU A 351 8.57 1.75 0.65
N THR A 352 8.72 2.59 -0.37
CA THR A 352 8.68 4.04 -0.20
C THR A 352 7.91 4.67 -1.34
N CYS A 353 7.28 5.81 -1.12
CA CYS A 353 6.75 6.60 -2.21
C CYS A 353 7.81 7.51 -2.86
N ASN A 354 9.01 7.64 -2.24
CA ASN A 354 10.01 8.66 -2.56
C ASN A 354 9.37 10.04 -2.79
N CYS A 355 8.38 10.37 -1.95
CA CYS A 355 7.49 11.50 -2.13
C CYS A 355 7.22 12.20 -0.79
N VAL A 356 6.81 13.47 -0.89
CA VAL A 356 6.37 14.31 0.22
C VAL A 356 5.00 14.88 -0.13
N ALA A 357 4.08 14.90 0.84
CA ALA A 357 2.83 15.64 0.71
C ALA A 357 2.80 16.84 1.65
N PHE A 358 2.29 17.97 1.18
CA PHE A 358 2.01 19.12 2.03
C PHE A 358 0.53 19.14 2.42
N ARG A 359 0.27 19.45 3.69
CA ARG A 359 -1.07 19.78 4.18
C ARG A 359 -1.08 21.10 4.94
N LEU A 360 -2.12 21.90 4.72
CA LEU A 360 -2.37 23.17 5.42
C LEU A 360 -3.62 23.01 6.29
N ASP A 361 -3.41 23.01 7.60
CA ASP A 361 -4.46 22.78 8.59
C ASP A 361 -5.11 24.13 9.00
N ASP A 362 -6.21 24.07 9.76
CA ASP A 362 -6.92 25.22 10.34
C ASP A 362 -7.60 26.25 9.40
N ILE A 363 -7.92 25.89 8.16
CA ILE A 363 -8.59 26.84 7.24
C ILE A 363 -10.03 27.14 7.68
N GLN A 364 -10.30 28.44 7.84
CA GLN A 364 -11.55 28.99 8.39
C GLN A 364 -11.74 30.48 8.04
N ASP A 365 -12.97 30.98 8.21
CA ASP A 365 -13.35 32.36 7.94
C ASP A 365 -12.77 33.36 8.96
N TYR A 366 -12.48 34.60 8.51
CA TYR A 366 -12.20 35.76 9.37
C TYR A 366 -11.01 35.63 10.34
N TRP A 367 -10.10 34.68 10.11
CA TRP A 367 -8.95 34.43 10.97
C TRP A 367 -7.69 34.34 10.11
N LEU A 368 -6.77 35.29 10.19
CA LEU A 368 -5.55 35.27 9.35
C LEU A 368 -5.83 35.11 7.83
N THR A 369 -6.96 35.63 7.35
CA THR A 369 -7.44 35.47 5.96
C THR A 369 -6.38 35.80 4.90
N ASP A 370 -5.58 36.85 5.10
CA ASP A 370 -4.54 37.26 4.15
C ASP A 370 -3.39 36.27 4.11
N VAL A 371 -3.05 35.69 5.27
CA VAL A 371 -2.01 34.67 5.41
C VAL A 371 -2.47 33.33 4.83
N GLN A 372 -3.70 32.90 5.12
CA GLN A 372 -4.28 31.68 4.53
C GLN A 372 -4.31 31.76 3.00
N VAL A 373 -4.76 32.90 2.45
CA VAL A 373 -4.81 33.13 1.00
C VAL A 373 -3.42 33.19 0.39
N GLU A 374 -2.45 33.83 1.05
CA GLU A 374 -1.05 33.85 0.58
C GLU A 374 -0.47 32.45 0.48
N LEU A 375 -0.70 31.59 1.47
CA LEU A 375 -0.21 30.20 1.45
C LEU A 375 -0.85 29.40 0.31
N ILE A 376 -2.17 29.43 0.20
CA ILE A 376 -2.90 28.72 -0.87
C ILE A 376 -2.43 29.20 -2.24
N ASN A 377 -2.27 30.51 -2.44
CA ASN A 377 -1.80 31.08 -3.70
C ASN A 377 -0.33 30.77 -3.96
N LEU A 378 0.55 30.74 -2.94
CA LEU A 378 1.96 30.38 -3.11
C LEU A 378 2.11 28.99 -3.72
N PHE A 379 1.36 28.01 -3.20
CA PHE A 379 1.38 26.64 -3.72
C PHE A 379 0.81 26.57 -5.14
N ALA A 380 -0.32 27.25 -5.38
CA ALA A 380 -0.92 27.32 -6.72
C ALA A 380 0.00 28.00 -7.75
N GLU A 381 0.62 29.13 -7.42
CA GLU A 381 1.56 29.86 -8.28
C GLU A 381 2.81 29.06 -8.62
N LYS A 382 3.22 28.15 -7.72
CA LYS A 382 4.35 27.24 -7.93
C LYS A 382 3.94 25.90 -8.53
N GLU A 383 2.66 25.69 -8.79
CA GLU A 383 2.09 24.42 -9.29
C GLU A 383 2.45 23.24 -8.37
N ILE A 384 2.37 23.45 -7.05
CA ILE A 384 2.72 22.43 -6.05
C ILE A 384 1.44 21.88 -5.41
N PRO A 385 1.25 20.55 -5.39
CA PRO A 385 0.13 19.92 -4.72
C PRO A 385 0.04 20.30 -3.24
N LEU A 386 -1.13 20.79 -2.82
CA LEU A 386 -1.45 21.12 -1.43
C LEU A 386 -2.80 20.52 -1.02
N THR A 387 -2.82 19.80 0.10
CA THR A 387 -4.06 19.36 0.73
C THR A 387 -4.49 20.35 1.80
N VAL A 388 -5.73 20.84 1.74
CA VAL A 388 -6.24 21.89 2.63
C VAL A 388 -7.26 21.34 3.62
N GLY A 389 -6.96 21.41 4.91
CA GLY A 389 -7.82 20.99 6.01
C GLY A 389 -8.82 22.07 6.41
N ILE A 390 -10.11 21.85 6.13
CA ILE A 390 -11.18 22.81 6.42
C ILE A 390 -11.83 22.52 7.77
N ILE A 391 -11.92 23.53 8.65
CA ILE A 391 -12.78 23.49 9.85
C ILE A 391 -14.20 23.86 9.40
N ALA A 392 -15.05 22.86 9.20
CA ALA A 392 -16.26 23.02 8.40
C ALA A 392 -17.26 24.04 8.97
N ASN A 393 -17.49 24.06 10.28
CA ASN A 393 -18.45 24.97 10.91
C ASN A 393 -18.04 26.44 10.75
N ASP A 394 -16.74 26.70 10.73
CA ASP A 394 -16.18 28.05 10.75
C ASP A 394 -15.79 28.53 9.33
N PHE A 395 -16.20 27.81 8.28
CA PHE A 395 -15.89 28.12 6.89
C PHE A 395 -17.15 28.36 6.02
N GLY A 396 -17.09 29.33 5.11
CA GLY A 396 -18.11 29.55 4.08
C GLY A 396 -18.77 30.94 4.06
N ASN A 397 -18.31 31.88 4.89
CA ASN A 397 -18.87 33.22 5.01
C ASN A 397 -17.86 34.33 4.69
N ASP A 398 -16.55 34.08 4.82
CA ASP A 398 -15.52 35.03 4.43
C ASP A 398 -15.20 34.85 2.94
N ALA A 399 -15.79 35.71 2.11
CA ALA A 399 -15.65 35.63 0.66
C ALA A 399 -14.18 35.60 0.21
N LYS A 400 -13.25 36.24 0.92
CA LYS A 400 -11.85 36.31 0.47
C LYS A 400 -11.17 34.94 0.51
N ILE A 401 -11.28 34.21 1.62
CA ILE A 401 -10.72 32.85 1.74
C ILE A 401 -11.58 31.82 1.00
N VAL A 402 -12.91 31.96 1.05
CA VAL A 402 -13.82 31.04 0.36
C VAL A 402 -13.62 31.10 -1.15
N ASP A 403 -13.51 32.30 -1.73
CA ASP A 403 -13.26 32.46 -3.16
C ASP A 403 -11.86 31.97 -3.53
N ALA A 404 -10.84 32.21 -2.70
CA ALA A 404 -9.49 31.67 -2.92
C ALA A 404 -9.50 30.14 -2.97
N VAL A 405 -10.09 29.47 -1.97
CA VAL A 405 -10.22 28.00 -1.93
C VAL A 405 -11.02 27.50 -3.13
N LYS A 406 -12.17 28.13 -3.45
CA LYS A 406 -13.00 27.72 -4.60
C LYS A 406 -12.27 27.83 -5.92
N ASN A 407 -11.55 28.94 -6.15
CA ASN A 407 -10.84 29.17 -7.39
C ASN A 407 -9.70 28.15 -7.54
N GLN A 408 -8.86 28.00 -6.50
CA GLN A 408 -7.77 27.03 -6.57
C GLN A 408 -8.25 25.58 -6.65
N LEU A 409 -9.38 25.25 -6.03
CA LEU A 409 -10.00 23.94 -6.17
C LEU A 409 -10.54 23.69 -7.58
N ALA A 410 -11.17 24.70 -8.20
CA ALA A 410 -11.66 24.61 -9.58
C ALA A 410 -10.52 24.48 -10.61
N ASP A 411 -9.37 25.06 -10.30
CA ASP A 411 -8.13 24.96 -11.09
C ASP A 411 -7.33 23.69 -10.77
N ASN A 412 -7.85 22.80 -9.90
CA ASN A 412 -7.19 21.57 -9.44
C ASN A 412 -5.82 21.81 -8.76
N ASN A 413 -5.59 22.98 -8.18
CA ASN A 413 -4.35 23.35 -7.49
C ASN A 413 -4.31 22.90 -6.01
N ILE A 414 -5.47 22.53 -5.45
CA ILE A 414 -5.58 22.04 -4.07
C ILE A 414 -6.54 20.84 -3.97
N ALA A 415 -6.28 19.96 -3.01
CA ALA A 415 -7.21 18.95 -2.53
C ALA A 415 -7.87 19.41 -1.22
N ILE A 416 -9.07 18.89 -0.92
CA ILE A 416 -9.80 19.25 0.31
C ILE A 416 -9.85 18.08 1.28
N ALA A 417 -9.37 18.32 2.50
CA ALA A 417 -9.50 17.44 3.64
C ALA A 417 -10.53 17.98 4.64
N ASN A 418 -11.22 17.06 5.30
CA ASN A 418 -12.07 17.37 6.44
C ASN A 418 -11.20 17.50 7.69
N HIS A 419 -11.22 18.68 8.33
CA HIS A 419 -10.52 18.94 9.58
C HIS A 419 -11.47 19.07 10.78
N GLY A 420 -12.53 18.25 10.77
CA GLY A 420 -13.60 18.26 11.76
C GLY A 420 -14.69 19.30 11.50
N PHE A 421 -15.80 19.15 12.22
CA PHE A 421 -16.87 20.17 12.21
C PHE A 421 -16.42 21.42 12.95
N VAL A 422 -15.83 21.23 14.13
CA VAL A 422 -15.16 22.26 14.94
C VAL A 422 -13.79 21.71 15.33
N HIS A 423 -12.86 22.59 15.70
CA HIS A 423 -11.50 22.21 16.09
C HIS A 423 -11.43 21.63 17.53
N ASN A 424 -12.22 20.58 17.81
CA ASN A 424 -12.21 19.84 19.06
C ASN A 424 -11.78 18.39 18.80
N PRO A 425 -10.97 17.78 19.69
CA PRO A 425 -10.58 16.37 19.59
C PRO A 425 -11.78 15.43 19.51
N PHE A 426 -11.78 14.53 18.53
CA PHE A 426 -12.84 13.54 18.36
C PHE A 426 -12.91 12.55 19.53
N THR A 427 -11.75 12.30 20.17
CA THR A 427 -11.63 11.47 21.36
C THR A 427 -12.41 11.97 22.58
N ASN A 428 -12.93 13.20 22.54
CA ASN A 428 -13.78 13.75 23.60
C ASN A 428 -15.25 13.31 23.49
N TYR A 429 -15.62 12.64 22.40
CA TYR A 429 -17.00 12.30 22.03
C TYR A 429 -17.17 10.81 21.81
N ASP A 430 -18.39 10.30 22.00
CA ASP A 430 -18.72 8.91 21.67
C ASP A 430 -18.82 8.67 20.15
N LYS A 431 -18.86 7.41 19.72
CA LYS A 431 -18.92 7.04 18.29
C LYS A 431 -20.08 7.71 17.55
N GLN A 432 -21.25 7.85 18.17
CA GLN A 432 -22.43 8.43 17.53
C GLN A 432 -22.26 9.94 17.32
N GLU A 433 -21.71 10.63 18.32
CA GLU A 433 -21.37 12.05 18.25
C GLU A 433 -20.28 12.31 17.20
N GLN A 434 -19.22 11.49 17.18
CA GLN A 434 -18.18 11.55 16.15
C GLN A 434 -18.74 11.38 14.74
N ASN A 435 -19.63 10.40 14.53
CA ASN A 435 -20.31 10.19 13.25
C ASN A 435 -21.13 11.41 12.83
N LYS A 436 -21.88 11.98 13.78
CA LYS A 436 -22.64 13.21 13.52
C LYS A 436 -21.72 14.35 13.09
N MET A 437 -20.57 14.53 13.75
CA MET A 437 -19.60 15.57 13.41
C MET A 437 -19.03 15.36 11.99
N ILE A 438 -18.69 14.13 11.60
CA ILE A 438 -18.24 13.82 10.23
C ILE A 438 -19.31 14.17 9.19
N VAL A 439 -20.54 13.71 9.41
CA VAL A 439 -21.66 13.95 8.48
C VAL A 439 -21.96 15.45 8.35
N ASP A 440 -22.02 16.17 9.47
CA ASP A 440 -22.29 17.62 9.48
C ASP A 440 -21.15 18.40 8.80
N ALA A 441 -19.90 18.00 9.02
CA ALA A 441 -18.73 18.61 8.39
C ALA A 441 -18.72 18.38 6.87
N ASN A 442 -18.89 17.13 6.40
CA ASN A 442 -18.93 16.84 4.97
C ASN A 442 -20.10 17.53 4.28
N LYS A 443 -21.27 17.58 4.94
CA LYS A 443 -22.42 18.33 4.41
C LYS A 443 -22.08 19.81 4.23
N LYS A 444 -21.48 20.44 5.24
CA LYS A 444 -21.14 21.86 5.21
C LYS A 444 -20.06 22.16 4.15
N ILE A 445 -19.03 21.31 4.06
CA ILE A 445 -18.00 21.42 3.00
C ILE A 445 -18.64 21.26 1.62
N TYR A 446 -19.51 20.27 1.44
CA TYR A 446 -20.22 20.05 0.17
C TYR A 446 -21.11 21.25 -0.22
N GLU A 447 -21.85 21.84 0.73
CA GLU A 447 -22.68 23.02 0.48
C GLU A 447 -21.87 24.24 0.03
N VAL A 448 -20.63 24.39 0.53
CA VAL A 448 -19.78 25.53 0.19
C VAL A 448 -18.96 25.26 -1.07
N LEU A 449 -18.29 24.11 -1.16
CA LEU A 449 -17.26 23.78 -2.16
C LEU A 449 -17.68 22.74 -3.19
N ASN A 450 -18.84 22.09 -3.03
CA ASN A 450 -19.31 20.99 -3.88
C ASN A 450 -18.32 19.80 -3.97
N VAL A 451 -17.59 19.54 -2.88
CA VAL A 451 -16.67 18.40 -2.73
C VAL A 451 -17.09 17.56 -1.55
N ASN A 452 -16.91 16.24 -1.67
CA ASN A 452 -17.05 15.29 -0.57
C ASN A 452 -15.65 14.80 -0.17
N PRO A 453 -15.06 15.33 0.92
CA PRO A 453 -13.71 14.99 1.33
C PRO A 453 -13.54 13.48 1.57
N LYS A 454 -12.40 12.96 1.13
CA LYS A 454 -11.97 11.56 1.35
C LYS A 454 -10.84 11.42 2.36
N ILE A 455 -10.21 12.55 2.68
CA ILE A 455 -9.12 12.68 3.65
C ILE A 455 -9.67 13.31 4.92
N PHE A 456 -9.33 12.71 6.06
CA PHE A 456 -9.60 13.28 7.37
C PHE A 456 -8.30 13.60 8.11
N ILE A 457 -8.23 14.84 8.63
CA ILE A 457 -7.16 15.32 9.48
C ILE A 457 -7.78 15.55 10.86
N PRO A 458 -7.46 14.77 11.90
CA PRO A 458 -8.08 14.92 13.21
C PRO A 458 -7.60 16.18 13.92
N PRO A 459 -8.50 17.02 14.46
CA PRO A 459 -8.11 18.15 15.32
C PRO A 459 -7.21 17.72 16.48
N GLU A 460 -6.18 18.51 16.75
CA GLU A 460 -5.11 18.20 17.73
C GLU A 460 -4.41 16.84 17.49
N ASN A 461 -4.47 16.29 16.27
CA ASN A 461 -3.96 14.97 15.90
C ASN A 461 -4.60 13.80 16.67
N LYS A 462 -5.71 14.02 17.39
CA LYS A 462 -6.32 13.02 18.29
C LYS A 462 -7.46 12.26 17.63
N PHE A 463 -7.31 10.95 17.56
CA PHE A 463 -8.33 10.03 17.10
C PHE A 463 -8.31 8.74 17.95
N ASN A 464 -9.35 7.94 17.84
CA ASN A 464 -9.42 6.60 18.44
C ASN A 464 -10.05 5.60 17.47
N LYS A 465 -10.27 4.37 17.94
CA LYS A 465 -10.90 3.31 17.13
C LYS A 465 -12.27 3.72 16.59
N ASP A 466 -13.10 4.35 17.42
CA ASP A 466 -14.41 4.86 16.99
C ASP A 466 -14.27 5.85 15.84
N THR A 467 -13.27 6.74 15.91
CA THR A 467 -12.98 7.69 14.83
C THR A 467 -12.70 6.95 13.52
N THR A 468 -11.80 5.96 13.52
CA THR A 468 -11.48 5.20 12.30
C THR A 468 -12.67 4.45 11.72
N GLU A 469 -13.49 3.82 12.57
CA GLU A 469 -14.69 3.12 12.11
C GLU A 469 -15.70 4.08 11.47
N VAL A 470 -15.94 5.23 12.11
CA VAL A 470 -16.82 6.27 11.58
C VAL A 470 -16.33 6.79 10.23
N LEU A 471 -15.02 7.00 10.07
CA LEU A 471 -14.46 7.47 8.80
C LEU A 471 -14.73 6.47 7.67
N ILE A 472 -14.46 5.19 7.92
CA ILE A 472 -14.71 4.11 6.95
C ILE A 472 -16.21 4.02 6.62
N GLU A 473 -17.09 4.06 7.63
CA GLU A 473 -18.55 4.03 7.45
C GLU A 473 -19.06 5.21 6.59
N ASN A 474 -18.36 6.35 6.60
CA ASN A 474 -18.67 7.53 5.79
C ASN A 474 -17.87 7.62 4.49
N GLY A 475 -17.16 6.55 4.12
CA GLY A 475 -16.46 6.43 2.85
C GLY A 475 -15.22 7.33 2.72
N PHE A 476 -14.57 7.66 3.84
CA PHE A 476 -13.21 8.19 3.83
C PHE A 476 -12.22 7.07 3.50
N THR A 477 -11.16 7.45 2.80
CA THR A 477 -10.10 6.54 2.38
C THR A 477 -8.78 6.85 3.06
N HIS A 478 -8.63 8.03 3.67
CA HIS A 478 -7.36 8.48 4.25
C HIS A 478 -7.55 9.14 5.62
N LEU A 479 -6.66 8.80 6.56
CA LEU A 479 -6.45 9.48 7.83
C LEU A 479 -5.04 10.05 7.87
N SER A 480 -4.90 11.30 8.28
CA SER A 480 -3.60 11.95 8.45
C SER A 480 -3.52 12.66 9.79
N ALA A 481 -3.19 11.93 10.85
CA ALA A 481 -2.85 12.49 12.15
C ALA A 481 -1.35 12.85 12.20
N ALA A 482 -0.75 12.96 13.39
CA ALA A 482 0.70 13.03 13.56
C ALA A 482 1.27 11.69 14.00
N TRP A 483 2.53 11.41 13.65
CA TRP A 483 3.18 10.11 13.89
C TRP A 483 3.20 9.68 15.37
N PHE A 484 3.22 10.63 16.30
CA PHE A 484 3.18 10.33 17.74
C PHE A 484 1.78 9.95 18.24
N SER A 485 0.73 10.21 17.44
CA SER A 485 -0.67 9.83 17.72
C SER A 485 -1.16 8.68 16.85
N ASP A 486 -0.45 8.35 15.77
CA ASP A 486 -0.75 7.27 14.84
C ASP A 486 0.48 6.38 14.67
N ALA A 487 0.51 5.25 15.37
CA ALA A 487 1.68 4.37 15.36
C ALA A 487 1.77 3.54 14.05
N PRO A 488 3.00 3.27 13.55
CA PRO A 488 3.24 2.39 12.41
C PRO A 488 2.72 0.96 12.67
N PRO A 489 2.50 0.14 11.62
CA PRO A 489 2.94 0.33 10.24
C PRO A 489 2.01 1.21 9.38
N TYR A 490 2.61 1.99 8.47
CA TYR A 490 1.90 2.74 7.43
C TYR A 490 2.10 2.01 6.10
N LEU A 491 1.05 1.34 5.63
CA LEU A 491 1.14 0.45 4.48
C LEU A 491 0.79 1.23 3.20
N LEU A 492 1.68 1.18 2.21
CA LEU A 492 1.48 1.80 0.89
C LEU A 492 0.74 0.87 -0.09
N GLU A 493 0.75 -0.44 0.14
CA GLU A 493 0.13 -1.44 -0.74
C GLU A 493 -1.40 -1.55 -0.53
N GLN A 494 -2.14 -1.45 -1.64
CA GLN A 494 -3.59 -1.71 -1.83
C GLN A 494 -4.40 -1.94 -0.54
N LYS A 495 -4.83 -0.84 0.10
CA LYS A 495 -5.77 -0.84 1.23
C LYS A 495 -7.05 -0.09 0.87
N SER A 496 -8.13 -0.42 1.57
CA SER A 496 -9.37 0.36 1.55
C SER A 496 -9.30 1.62 2.42
N PHE A 497 -8.32 1.71 3.33
CA PHE A 497 -8.12 2.84 4.23
C PHE A 497 -6.64 3.05 4.53
N TYR A 498 -6.11 4.21 4.18
CA TYR A 498 -4.71 4.59 4.32
C TYR A 498 -4.48 5.51 5.52
N ARG A 499 -3.32 5.36 6.15
CA ARG A 499 -2.86 6.20 7.26
C ARG A 499 -1.55 6.86 6.87
N PHE A 500 -1.56 8.17 6.66
CA PHE A 500 -0.39 8.95 6.24
C PHE A 500 -0.13 10.06 7.25
N PRO A 501 0.58 9.78 8.35
CA PRO A 501 0.75 10.76 9.39
C PRO A 501 1.77 11.84 9.01
N GLN A 502 1.56 13.02 9.58
CA GLN A 502 2.53 14.10 9.62
C GLN A 502 3.82 13.63 10.31
N MET A 503 4.93 13.82 9.60
CA MET A 503 6.29 13.55 10.06
C MET A 503 7.07 14.82 10.34
N ALA A 504 6.71 15.93 9.68
CA ALA A 504 7.39 17.20 9.80
C ALA A 504 6.38 18.37 9.83
N GLU A 505 6.79 19.49 10.42
CA GLU A 505 5.98 20.70 10.53
C GLU A 505 6.82 21.94 10.14
N THR A 506 6.17 22.94 9.58
CA THR A 506 6.80 24.26 9.32
C THR A 506 6.74 25.19 10.52
N GLY A 507 6.01 24.81 11.58
CA GLY A 507 5.87 25.58 12.81
C GLY A 507 5.88 24.65 14.02
N GLY A 508 6.50 25.11 15.11
CA GLY A 508 6.56 24.38 16.37
C GLY A 508 5.96 25.19 17.51
N TYR A 509 5.15 24.56 18.35
CA TYR A 509 4.62 25.21 19.54
C TYR A 509 5.73 25.49 20.57
N VAL A 510 5.86 26.74 21.00
CA VAL A 510 6.86 27.18 21.98
C VAL A 510 6.15 27.56 23.29
N PRO A 511 6.16 26.68 24.33
CA PRO A 511 5.40 26.90 25.57
C PRO A 511 5.77 28.18 26.32
N SER A 512 7.02 28.65 26.20
CA SER A 512 7.48 29.89 26.84
C SER A 512 6.91 31.16 26.21
N GLN A 513 6.41 31.05 24.97
CA GLN A 513 5.83 32.14 24.19
C GLN A 513 4.34 31.94 23.95
N ASP A 514 3.79 30.77 24.30
CA ASP A 514 2.39 30.39 24.10
C ASP A 514 1.92 30.60 22.66
N ARG A 515 2.77 30.23 21.69
CA ARG A 515 2.50 30.39 20.26
C ARG A 515 3.25 29.36 19.43
N ILE A 516 2.75 29.16 18.21
CA ILE A 516 3.47 28.45 17.15
C ILE A 516 4.49 29.41 16.53
N VAL A 517 5.73 28.96 16.40
CA VAL A 517 6.83 29.72 15.79
C VAL A 517 7.35 28.94 14.60
N GLY A 518 7.64 29.65 13.51
CA GLY A 518 8.24 29.08 12.32
C GLY A 518 9.52 28.28 12.61
N VAL A 519 9.62 27.13 11.96
CA VAL A 519 10.79 26.27 11.92
C VAL A 519 11.51 26.51 10.59
N SER A 520 12.85 26.44 10.61
CA SER A 520 13.66 26.63 9.40
C SER A 520 13.45 25.51 8.39
N ALA A 521 13.59 25.82 7.11
CA ALA A 521 13.57 24.89 5.99
C ALA A 521 14.50 23.70 6.20
N ASP A 522 15.70 23.92 6.74
CA ASP A 522 16.69 22.86 7.01
C ASP A 522 16.16 21.80 7.97
N GLN A 523 15.50 22.23 9.04
CA GLN A 523 14.96 21.35 10.07
C GLN A 523 13.72 20.61 9.54
N THR A 524 12.75 21.32 8.96
CA THR A 524 11.56 20.69 8.37
C THR A 524 11.93 19.70 7.28
N PHE A 525 12.92 20.02 6.44
CA PHE A 525 13.46 19.11 5.44
C PHE A 525 14.08 17.87 6.09
N SER A 526 14.93 18.05 7.10
CA SER A 526 15.56 16.93 7.82
C SER A 526 14.53 15.98 8.43
N ASP A 527 13.47 16.51 9.04
CA ASP A 527 12.41 15.71 9.65
C ASP A 527 11.57 14.97 8.60
N ALA A 528 11.30 15.61 7.45
CA ALA A 528 10.61 14.97 6.33
C ALA A 528 11.44 13.81 5.75
N ILE A 529 12.75 14.00 5.56
CA ILE A 529 13.65 12.94 5.09
C ILE A 529 13.77 11.80 6.09
N ALA A 530 13.79 12.09 7.40
CA ALA A 530 13.77 11.05 8.43
C ALA A 530 12.50 10.19 8.31
N GLY A 531 11.33 10.82 8.20
CA GLY A 531 10.07 10.11 7.96
C GLY A 531 10.09 9.28 6.68
N LEU A 532 10.57 9.84 5.57
CA LEU A 532 10.67 9.14 4.29
C LEU A 532 11.58 7.90 4.37
N ASN A 533 12.70 7.99 5.08
CA ASN A 533 13.65 6.89 5.26
C ASN A 533 13.14 5.81 6.24
N GLU A 534 12.48 6.21 7.32
CA GLU A 534 12.02 5.29 8.36
C GLU A 534 10.68 4.63 8.02
N HIS A 535 9.85 5.30 7.23
CA HIS A 535 8.45 4.94 7.05
C HIS A 535 8.00 4.91 5.59
N GLY A 536 8.88 5.23 4.64
CA GLY A 536 8.58 5.19 3.21
C GLY A 536 7.69 6.34 2.72
N LEU A 537 7.33 7.31 3.56
CA LEU A 537 6.55 8.47 3.17
C LEU A 537 6.82 9.65 4.12
N ALA A 538 6.52 10.87 3.68
CA ALA A 538 6.53 12.02 4.57
C ALA A 538 5.38 12.99 4.28
N VAL A 539 4.70 13.43 5.33
CA VAL A 539 3.70 14.50 5.27
C VAL A 539 4.22 15.69 6.07
N ILE A 540 4.25 16.86 5.43
CA ILE A 540 4.66 18.14 6.02
C ILE A 540 3.41 18.98 6.30
N THR A 541 3.24 19.39 7.55
CA THR A 541 2.07 20.20 7.96
C THR A 541 2.44 21.67 8.14
N LEU A 542 1.55 22.52 7.63
CA LEU A 542 1.57 23.96 7.79
C LEU A 542 0.36 24.39 8.62
N HIS A 543 0.54 25.41 9.45
CA HIS A 543 -0.56 26.16 10.05
C HIS A 543 -0.43 27.65 9.71
N PRO A 544 -1.52 28.40 9.50
CA PRO A 544 -1.44 29.83 9.18
C PRO A 544 -0.70 30.68 10.23
N GLN A 545 -0.67 30.25 11.49
CA GLN A 545 -0.12 31.00 12.62
C GLN A 545 1.38 31.27 12.50
N GLU A 546 2.20 30.31 12.04
CA GLU A 546 3.64 30.54 11.88
C GLU A 546 3.99 31.51 10.74
N PHE A 547 3.10 31.65 9.76
CA PHE A 547 3.25 32.55 8.61
C PHE A 547 2.65 33.94 8.87
N ALA A 548 2.13 34.18 10.07
CA ALA A 548 1.59 35.46 10.48
C ALA A 548 2.59 36.26 11.33
N MET A 549 2.56 37.58 11.18
CA MET A 549 3.23 38.47 12.13
C MET A 549 2.60 38.31 13.52
N PHE A 550 3.40 38.45 14.56
CA PHE A 550 2.95 38.30 15.94
C PHE A 550 3.08 39.62 16.68
N GLU A 551 1.95 40.22 17.03
CA GLU A 551 1.87 41.51 17.68
C GLU A 551 0.87 41.48 18.84
N GLY A 552 1.23 42.13 19.96
CA GLY A 552 0.30 42.24 21.09
C GLY A 552 -0.08 40.91 21.76
N GLY A 553 0.69 39.83 21.56
CA GLY A 553 0.44 38.51 22.16
C GLY A 553 -0.42 37.58 21.32
N GLN A 554 -0.68 37.90 20.05
CA GLN A 554 -1.46 37.07 19.13
C GLN A 554 -0.91 37.18 17.70
N SER A 555 -1.19 36.17 16.88
CA SER A 555 -0.99 36.27 15.44
C SER A 555 -1.96 37.29 14.85
N VAL A 556 -1.45 38.21 14.04
CA VAL A 556 -2.26 39.23 13.34
C VAL A 556 -2.32 38.88 11.86
N ASN A 557 -3.36 39.38 11.17
CA ASN A 557 -3.58 39.12 9.74
C ASN A 557 -2.60 39.91 8.85
N GLU A 558 -1.30 39.72 9.07
CA GLU A 558 -0.20 40.31 8.32
C GLU A 558 0.83 39.21 8.04
N ILE A 559 1.36 39.16 6.81
CA ILE A 559 2.24 38.08 6.34
C ILE A 559 3.63 38.23 6.97
N ASN A 560 4.14 37.14 7.55
CA ASN A 560 5.53 37.00 7.95
C ASN A 560 6.37 36.55 6.75
N GLN A 561 6.99 37.51 6.06
CA GLN A 561 7.78 37.22 4.85
C GLN A 561 8.97 36.30 5.11
N GLU A 562 9.59 36.37 6.30
CA GLU A 562 10.72 35.50 6.66
C GLU A 562 10.29 34.03 6.63
N GLN A 563 9.14 33.71 7.21
CA GLN A 563 8.64 32.34 7.21
C GLN A 563 8.15 31.87 5.84
N ILE A 564 7.60 32.78 5.02
CA ILE A 564 7.28 32.49 3.61
C ILE A 564 8.56 32.15 2.82
N ASP A 565 9.66 32.85 3.07
CA ASP A 565 10.93 32.60 2.41
C ASP A 565 11.57 31.27 2.86
N GLU A 566 11.41 30.89 4.13
CA GLU A 566 11.76 29.54 4.62
C GLU A 566 10.95 28.46 3.91
N LEU A 567 9.63 28.62 3.76
CA LEU A 567 8.79 27.66 3.04
C LEU A 567 9.19 27.53 1.55
N LYS A 568 9.50 28.65 0.88
CA LYS A 568 10.03 28.62 -0.49
C LYS A 568 11.34 27.86 -0.58
N THR A 569 12.24 28.08 0.38
CA THR A 569 13.52 27.38 0.48
C THR A 569 13.31 25.88 0.69
N LEU A 570 12.39 25.49 1.58
CA LEU A 570 12.03 24.09 1.82
C LEU A 570 11.56 23.39 0.54
N ILE A 571 10.63 24.02 -0.18
CA ILE A 571 10.11 23.53 -1.46
C ILE A 571 11.25 23.30 -2.46
N GLU A 572 12.13 24.29 -2.63
CA GLU A 572 13.26 24.21 -3.56
C GLU A 572 14.23 23.08 -3.18
N LYS A 573 14.46 22.86 -1.88
CA LYS A 573 15.30 21.76 -1.39
C LYS A 573 14.70 20.39 -1.69
N ILE A 574 13.41 20.19 -1.44
CA ILE A 574 12.71 18.93 -1.75
C ILE A 574 12.82 18.62 -3.25
N GLN A 575 12.52 19.62 -4.09
CA GLN A 575 12.61 19.47 -5.55
C GLN A 575 14.04 19.17 -6.04
N SER A 576 15.07 19.70 -5.37
CA SER A 576 16.47 19.47 -5.74
C SER A 576 16.98 18.05 -5.46
N GLU A 577 16.30 17.29 -4.60
CA GLU A 577 16.68 15.94 -4.16
C GLU A 577 15.93 14.84 -4.93
N ASN A 578 15.25 15.20 -6.03
CA ASN A 578 14.47 14.28 -6.87
C ASN A 578 13.39 13.52 -6.07
N ILE A 579 12.76 14.22 -5.12
CA ILE A 579 11.63 13.75 -4.32
C ILE A 579 10.36 14.38 -4.90
N SER A 580 9.38 13.54 -5.22
CA SER A 580 8.10 14.02 -5.76
C SER A 580 7.28 14.74 -4.70
N ILE A 581 6.62 15.85 -5.05
CA ILE A 581 5.62 16.48 -4.19
C ILE A 581 4.23 16.12 -4.72
N VAL A 582 3.37 15.55 -3.88
CA VAL A 582 2.11 14.92 -4.28
C VAL A 582 0.94 15.35 -3.39
N TYR A 583 -0.30 15.15 -3.82
CA TYR A 583 -1.43 15.26 -2.91
C TYR A 583 -1.39 14.13 -1.87
N LEU A 584 -2.03 14.36 -0.72
CA LEU A 584 -1.97 13.40 0.38
C LEU A 584 -2.59 12.05 -0.01
N ASP A 585 -3.68 12.08 -0.78
CA ASP A 585 -4.34 10.89 -1.32
C ASP A 585 -3.67 10.32 -2.58
N GLU A 586 -2.48 10.80 -2.95
CA GLU A 586 -1.66 10.26 -4.04
C GLU A 586 -0.40 9.54 -3.58
N ILE A 587 -0.12 9.53 -2.27
CA ILE A 587 1.07 8.90 -1.70
C ILE A 587 1.14 7.40 -2.07
N GLN A 588 0.02 6.66 -1.97
CA GLN A 588 -0.03 5.23 -2.31
C GLN A 588 0.27 4.94 -3.78
N TYR A 589 0.09 5.93 -4.65
CA TYR A 589 0.25 5.80 -6.08
C TYR A 589 1.68 6.03 -6.57
N ASN A 590 2.57 6.50 -5.68
CA ASN A 590 3.97 6.79 -5.99
C ASN A 590 4.94 5.72 -5.44
N MET A 591 4.49 4.48 -5.27
CA MET A 591 5.25 3.44 -4.57
C MET A 591 6.46 2.92 -5.38
N PHE A 592 7.59 2.71 -4.69
CA PHE A 592 8.85 2.12 -5.11
C PHE A 592 9.25 0.99 -4.16
N LYS A 593 9.86 -0.09 -4.68
CA LYS A 593 10.52 -1.13 -3.89
C LYS A 593 12.00 -0.83 -3.77
N ILE A 594 12.54 -0.80 -2.56
CA ILE A 594 13.96 -0.56 -2.30
C ILE A 594 14.56 -1.77 -1.60
N THR A 595 15.68 -2.26 -2.14
CA THR A 595 16.47 -3.34 -1.54
C THR A 595 17.31 -2.85 -0.36
N SER A 596 17.81 -3.77 0.46
CA SER A 596 18.77 -3.46 1.54
C SER A 596 20.07 -2.78 1.07
N GLU A 597 20.35 -2.73 -0.24
CA GLU A 597 21.47 -2.02 -0.87
C GLU A 597 21.10 -0.65 -1.44
N ASN A 598 19.91 -0.13 -1.10
CA ASN A 598 19.37 1.15 -1.57
C ASN A 598 19.24 1.26 -3.10
N GLN A 599 19.08 0.13 -3.79
CA GLN A 599 18.76 0.10 -5.20
C GLN A 599 17.24 0.22 -5.37
N VAL A 600 16.81 1.26 -6.10
CA VAL A 600 15.41 1.42 -6.51
C VAL A 600 15.08 0.34 -7.53
N ILE A 601 14.31 -0.65 -7.12
CA ILE A 601 13.61 -1.55 -8.03
C ILE A 601 12.26 -0.87 -8.26
N SER A 602 12.11 -0.17 -9.38
CA SER A 602 10.86 0.49 -9.74
C SER A 602 9.70 -0.51 -9.61
N SER A 603 8.80 -0.30 -8.63
CA SER A 603 7.51 -0.97 -8.68
C SER A 603 6.72 -0.29 -9.79
N GLU A 604 6.43 -1.10 -10.81
CA GLU A 604 5.44 -0.91 -11.86
C GLU A 604 5.07 0.55 -12.18
N SER A 605 5.69 1.04 -13.26
CA SER A 605 5.17 2.13 -14.07
C SER A 605 3.67 2.02 -14.28
N TYR A 606 2.95 3.13 -14.22
CA TYR A 606 1.67 3.24 -14.92
C TYR A 606 1.86 2.74 -16.34
N THR A 607 1.25 1.60 -16.66
CA THR A 607 1.17 1.14 -18.03
C THR A 607 -0.12 1.73 -18.56
N ILE A 608 0.00 2.84 -19.30
CA ILE A 608 -1.11 3.23 -20.17
C ILE A 608 -1.30 2.03 -21.11
N PRO A 609 -2.49 1.40 -21.13
CA PRO A 609 -2.69 0.18 -21.91
C PRO A 609 -2.17 0.37 -23.32
N LYS A 610 -1.32 -0.56 -23.81
CA LYS A 610 -0.58 -0.39 -25.09
C LYS A 610 -1.49 -0.03 -26.27
N TRP A 611 -2.75 -0.47 -26.26
CA TRP A 611 -3.75 -0.12 -27.27
C TRP A 611 -4.02 1.39 -27.40
N ILE A 612 -3.84 2.17 -26.33
CA ILE A 612 -3.93 3.63 -26.36
C ILE A 612 -2.83 4.26 -27.21
N LYS A 613 -1.62 3.69 -27.15
CA LYS A 613 -0.46 4.18 -27.90
C LYS A 613 -0.64 4.02 -29.41
N ASN A 614 -1.47 3.05 -29.83
CA ASN A 614 -1.83 2.86 -31.23
C ASN A 614 -2.60 4.07 -31.79
N ASN A 615 -3.44 4.72 -30.97
CA ASN A 615 -4.14 5.94 -31.37
C ASN A 615 -3.17 7.10 -31.65
N ALA A 616 -2.08 7.20 -30.89
CA ALA A 616 -1.00 8.17 -31.10
C ALA A 616 -0.17 7.88 -32.37
N GLY A 617 0.05 6.60 -32.68
CA GLY A 617 0.66 6.17 -33.95
C GLY A 617 -0.23 6.48 -35.16
N TRP A 618 -1.52 6.20 -35.08
CA TRP A 618 -2.50 6.51 -36.14
C TRP A 618 -2.70 8.02 -36.32
N TRP A 619 -2.60 8.81 -35.25
CA TRP A 619 -2.63 10.27 -35.32
C TRP A 619 -1.38 10.85 -36.00
N ARG A 620 -0.18 10.29 -35.73
CA ARG A 620 1.05 10.65 -36.44
C ARG A 620 0.94 10.38 -37.94
N ASP A 621 0.46 9.19 -38.29
CA ASP A 621 0.40 8.73 -39.69
C ASP A 621 -0.77 9.34 -40.48
N GLY A 622 -1.59 10.18 -39.82
CA GLY A 622 -2.68 10.95 -40.44
C GLY A 622 -3.97 10.16 -40.65
N PHE A 623 -4.11 9.00 -40.01
CA PHE A 623 -5.33 8.18 -40.04
C PHE A 623 -6.39 8.64 -39.03
N VAL A 624 -5.95 9.31 -37.96
CA VAL A 624 -6.80 10.00 -36.97
C VAL A 624 -6.55 11.50 -37.12
N ASP A 625 -7.62 12.30 -37.18
CA ASP A 625 -7.52 13.76 -37.18
C ASP A 625 -7.30 14.34 -35.78
N ASP A 626 -6.89 15.61 -35.72
CA ASP A 626 -6.52 16.29 -34.47
C ASP A 626 -7.65 16.27 -33.45
N ASP A 627 -8.88 16.58 -33.87
CA ASP A 627 -10.05 16.64 -32.99
C ASP A 627 -10.39 15.26 -32.40
N SER A 628 -10.28 14.20 -33.20
CA SER A 628 -10.55 12.82 -32.78
C SER A 628 -9.48 12.31 -31.81
N PHE A 629 -8.21 12.67 -32.02
CA PHE A 629 -7.13 12.32 -31.09
C PHE A 629 -7.30 13.03 -29.75
N VAL A 630 -7.65 14.33 -29.77
CA VAL A 630 -7.89 15.12 -28.56
C VAL A 630 -9.08 14.61 -27.75
N GLN A 631 -10.18 14.24 -28.41
CA GLN A 631 -11.32 13.59 -27.75
C GLN A 631 -10.95 12.24 -27.14
N GLY A 632 -10.05 11.48 -27.80
CA GLY A 632 -9.48 10.26 -27.25
C GLY A 632 -8.70 10.52 -25.96
N ILE A 633 -7.81 11.50 -25.94
CA ILE A 633 -7.06 11.89 -24.73
C ILE A 633 -8.01 12.36 -23.63
N GLN A 634 -9.00 13.20 -23.95
CA GLN A 634 -10.02 13.68 -23.00
C GLN A 634 -10.83 12.53 -22.38
N PHE A 635 -11.22 11.54 -23.18
CA PHE A 635 -11.89 10.34 -22.69
C PHE A 635 -11.01 9.56 -21.71
N LEU A 636 -9.72 9.40 -22.01
CA LEU A 636 -8.81 8.66 -21.15
C LEU A 636 -8.55 9.36 -19.81
N ILE A 637 -8.54 10.70 -19.83
CA ILE A 637 -8.47 11.51 -18.62
C ILE A 637 -9.76 11.39 -17.81
N THR A 638 -10.92 11.49 -18.48
CA THR A 638 -12.24 11.44 -17.83
C THR A 638 -12.51 10.08 -17.16
N GLU A 639 -12.11 8.99 -17.80
CA GLU A 639 -12.31 7.62 -17.29
C GLU A 639 -11.19 7.18 -16.32
N GLY A 640 -10.23 8.05 -16.01
CA GLY A 640 -9.11 7.75 -15.10
C GLY A 640 -8.09 6.75 -15.66
N ILE A 641 -8.10 6.49 -16.97
CA ILE A 641 -7.17 5.59 -17.67
C ILE A 641 -5.81 6.27 -17.90
N MET A 642 -5.82 7.60 -18.07
CA MET A 642 -4.62 8.44 -18.18
C MET A 642 -4.77 9.61 -17.23
N ALA A 643 -3.97 9.67 -16.16
CA ALA A 643 -3.92 10.85 -15.32
C ALA A 643 -2.96 11.88 -15.94
N ILE A 644 -3.44 13.10 -16.14
CA ILE A 644 -2.56 14.25 -16.38
C ILE A 644 -2.55 15.11 -15.09
N PRO A 645 -1.41 15.70 -14.71
CA PRO A 645 -1.37 16.73 -13.68
C PRO A 645 -2.42 17.83 -13.91
N PRO A 646 -2.85 18.54 -12.86
CA PRO A 646 -3.66 19.74 -12.98
C PRO A 646 -3.14 20.68 -14.08
N THR A 647 -3.98 21.02 -15.07
CA THR A 647 -3.62 21.88 -16.20
C THR A 647 -4.64 22.98 -16.38
N THR A 648 -4.19 24.21 -16.64
CA THR A 648 -5.06 25.34 -17.00
C THR A 648 -5.19 25.43 -18.52
N GLN A 649 -6.41 25.33 -19.06
CA GLN A 649 -6.66 25.50 -20.50
C GLN A 649 -6.17 26.89 -20.97
N GLY A 650 -5.11 26.90 -21.77
CA GLY A 650 -4.57 28.14 -22.35
C GLY A 650 -5.57 28.85 -23.28
N VAL A 651 -5.45 30.17 -23.43
CA VAL A 651 -6.33 30.98 -24.29
C VAL A 651 -5.88 30.89 -25.76
N GLY A 652 -6.15 29.76 -26.42
CA GLY A 652 -5.75 29.53 -27.80
C GLY A 652 -6.57 28.42 -28.47
N GLY A 653 -6.98 28.67 -29.71
CA GLY A 653 -7.47 27.64 -30.63
C GLY A 653 -6.58 27.68 -31.86
N SER A 654 -5.49 26.91 -31.86
CA SER A 654 -4.60 26.78 -33.00
C SER A 654 -4.33 25.32 -33.31
N GLU A 655 -4.27 25.01 -34.61
CA GLU A 655 -3.92 23.69 -35.17
C GLU A 655 -2.71 23.07 -34.47
N ILE A 656 -2.77 21.77 -34.18
CA ILE A 656 -1.74 21.08 -33.42
C ILE A 656 -0.44 21.00 -34.27
N PRO A 657 0.69 21.55 -33.80
CA PRO A 657 1.92 21.56 -34.58
C PRO A 657 2.46 20.15 -34.90
N GLN A 658 3.06 19.98 -36.08
CA GLN A 658 3.54 18.68 -36.56
C GLN A 658 4.59 18.00 -35.64
N TRP A 659 5.36 18.78 -34.88
CA TRP A 659 6.34 18.22 -33.93
C TRP A 659 5.65 17.46 -32.78
N VAL A 660 4.41 17.82 -32.44
CA VAL A 660 3.62 17.14 -31.41
C VAL A 660 3.23 15.73 -31.86
N LYS A 661 2.82 15.60 -33.13
CA LYS A 661 2.56 14.30 -33.77
C LYS A 661 3.80 13.41 -33.82
N THR A 662 4.98 14.03 -33.91
CA THR A 662 6.26 13.30 -33.88
C THR A 662 6.52 12.70 -32.50
N ASN A 663 6.23 13.44 -31.42
CA ASN A 663 6.34 12.95 -30.04
C ASN A 663 5.33 11.84 -29.75
N ALA A 664 4.08 12.00 -30.20
CA ALA A 664 3.06 10.94 -30.14
C ALA A 664 3.48 9.67 -30.89
N GLY A 665 4.17 9.84 -32.02
CA GLY A 665 4.85 8.77 -32.74
C GLY A 665 5.93 8.05 -31.95
N TRP A 666 6.79 8.80 -31.27
CA TRP A 666 7.85 8.22 -30.44
C TRP A 666 7.26 7.49 -29.24
N TRP A 667 6.14 7.97 -28.70
CA TRP A 667 5.42 7.25 -27.66
C TRP A 667 4.82 5.94 -28.16
N ALA A 668 4.21 5.95 -29.35
CA ALA A 668 3.70 4.75 -30.01
C ALA A 668 4.79 3.70 -30.32
N GLU A 669 6.01 4.15 -30.58
CA GLU A 669 7.19 3.29 -30.82
C GLU A 669 7.95 2.91 -29.53
N ASN A 670 7.44 3.27 -28.35
CA ASN A 670 8.11 3.11 -27.04
C ASN A 670 9.52 3.75 -26.96
N ARG A 671 9.74 4.82 -27.73
CA ARG A 671 10.99 5.60 -27.72
C ARG A 671 11.00 6.69 -26.66
N ILE A 672 9.83 7.04 -26.12
CA ILE A 672 9.63 7.87 -24.93
C ILE A 672 8.64 7.14 -24.01
N SER A 673 8.75 7.35 -22.70
CA SER A 673 7.93 6.64 -21.70
C SER A 673 6.48 7.14 -21.66
N ASP A 674 5.62 6.45 -20.91
CA ASP A 674 4.25 6.90 -20.63
C ASP A 674 4.26 8.23 -19.89
N ASP A 675 5.16 8.37 -18.92
CA ASP A 675 5.36 9.62 -18.18
C ASP A 675 5.84 10.75 -19.10
N ASP A 676 6.78 10.49 -20.02
CA ASP A 676 7.27 11.48 -20.99
C ASP A 676 6.15 11.97 -21.92
N PHE A 677 5.27 11.06 -22.34
CA PHE A 677 4.15 11.39 -23.21
C PHE A 677 3.05 12.14 -22.47
N VAL A 678 2.68 11.69 -21.27
CA VAL A 678 1.73 12.37 -20.37
C VAL A 678 2.21 13.78 -20.08
N ASN A 679 3.48 13.97 -19.71
CA ASN A 679 4.09 15.29 -19.53
C ASN A 679 4.04 16.14 -20.82
N GLY A 680 4.20 15.51 -21.97
CA GLY A 680 4.00 16.14 -23.27
C GLY A 680 2.56 16.63 -23.48
N ILE A 681 1.54 15.83 -23.16
CA ILE A 681 0.13 16.21 -23.21
C ILE A 681 -0.16 17.36 -22.26
N THR A 682 0.29 17.26 -21.01
CA THR A 682 0.17 18.30 -19.96
C THR A 682 0.71 19.64 -20.45
N TYR A 683 1.89 19.64 -21.09
CA TYR A 683 2.47 20.84 -21.68
C TYR A 683 1.59 21.45 -22.78
N LEU A 684 1.01 20.63 -23.67
CA LEU A 684 0.19 21.12 -24.78
C LEU A 684 -1.12 21.74 -24.30
N VAL A 685 -1.71 21.18 -23.26
CA VAL A 685 -2.93 21.70 -22.63
C VAL A 685 -2.64 23.06 -21.96
N ASN A 686 -1.54 23.14 -21.20
CA ASN A 686 -1.10 24.38 -20.55
C ASN A 686 -0.75 25.51 -21.54
N GLN A 687 -0.20 25.17 -22.71
CA GLN A 687 0.08 26.17 -23.76
C GLN A 687 -1.14 26.56 -24.60
N GLY A 688 -2.32 25.96 -24.37
CA GLY A 688 -3.52 26.18 -25.18
C GLY A 688 -3.39 25.66 -26.62
N ILE A 689 -2.52 24.67 -26.83
CA ILE A 689 -2.32 23.98 -28.11
C ILE A 689 -3.31 22.82 -28.24
N MET A 690 -3.70 22.22 -27.11
CA MET A 690 -4.66 21.14 -27.02
C MET A 690 -5.75 21.49 -25.99
N VAL A 691 -7.01 21.15 -26.30
CA VAL A 691 -8.17 21.42 -25.43
C VAL A 691 -8.80 20.09 -25.04
N VAL A 692 -8.46 19.60 -23.85
CA VAL A 692 -9.00 18.35 -23.26
C VAL A 692 -9.91 18.64 -22.09
#